data_AF-A0A9Q1CSJ3-F1
#
_entry.id   AF-A0A9Q1CSJ3-F1
#
_cell.length_a   1.000
_cell.length_b   1.000
_cell.length_c   1.000
_cell.angle_alpha   90.00
_cell.angle_beta   90.00
_cell.angle_gamma   90.00
#
_symmetry.space_group_name_H-M   'P 1'
#
loop_
_entity.id
_entity.type
_entity.pdbx_description
1 polymer ?
#
loop_
_entity_poly.entity_id
_entity_poly.type
_entity_poly.pdbx_seq_one_letter_code
_entity_poly.pdbx_strand_id
1 'polypeptide(L)'
;MNKQRNKKAMTRKRILAVAVSVKNRYKPGYRNHRTFLGIGKKLTKHAITANDADELEVRKKRKDATPIETVITVKEFFHRGDNSRDLPDARSAKKVGDEVKSRKVMDLTLQSAYQKFCSEYPSINLSFSKFKKLRPPNILTMSNNKRAQCLCEYCTNLEFKLDAISRYMAQHQLGQFPLKNKHDISRMTLCPKDNGEYKKVCIDRQCNLCGIQCLKFEELVQHAADAMKWFRWETKEFDYDGGLIRRMTKVHKNGTLHQLIEELKMEMVPFSKHLFNASWQWRQYDHVSKNTPPNWVIFCMDYAENYACQSQDEAQGAHWSNVQATIHPIVASYRCEEADCDKMVTDSLFFISDDIKHCYHGVQHFNKNAIEHLEGKGIQIAKLIHFTDGAPTQYKSKVNFADVSMSLDDFGFPTEKHFFGSRHGKGPCDREIGVLKKQANLAVNARQVEIANAHDLYSFGQANLTRPKIQNEHCHEKRSFFFVKKGEIDRDRPDRTDVKPLKGTLQLHCVTGTGDPYKVYSRERSCFCPPCITGVNECQHEDLVGKWKLSDLQKQKTHTVDNAGHENRDNTEASSREQQSDLEVRDATTSNLENAIDAQVEQGLHLTAETDISIGEYVAVKLPVSQRKKSTLIVYMALVCMIF
;
A
#
# COMPACT_ATOMS: atom_id res chain seq x y z
N MET A 1 16.00 -20.70 -18.38
CA MET A 1 15.29 -20.70 -17.07
C MET A 1 15.85 -21.79 -16.18
N ASN A 2 16.70 -21.46 -15.20
CA ASN A 2 17.20 -22.43 -14.24
C ASN A 2 16.09 -22.74 -13.21
N LYS A 3 15.50 -23.95 -13.28
CA LYS A 3 14.51 -24.43 -12.29
C LYS A 3 15.14 -24.35 -10.89
N GLN A 4 14.72 -23.38 -10.08
CA GLN A 4 15.01 -23.38 -8.64
C GLN A 4 14.46 -24.68 -8.07
N ARG A 5 15.35 -25.57 -7.65
CA ARG A 5 14.97 -26.85 -7.05
C ARG A 5 14.31 -26.56 -5.70
N ASN A 6 13.08 -27.03 -5.52
CA ASN A 6 12.30 -26.88 -4.30
C ASN A 6 13.10 -27.42 -3.10
N LYS A 7 13.23 -26.64 -2.02
CA LYS A 7 13.99 -27.01 -0.81
C LYS A 7 13.48 -28.33 -0.22
N LYS A 8 12.16 -28.54 -0.14
CA LYS A 8 11.54 -29.81 0.31
C LYS A 8 11.92 -30.99 -0.60
N ALA A 9 11.96 -30.78 -1.92
CA ALA A 9 12.36 -31.82 -2.87
C ALA A 9 13.86 -32.17 -2.75
N MET A 10 14.70 -31.20 -2.43
CA MET A 10 16.13 -31.42 -2.18
C MET A 10 16.36 -32.17 -0.86
N THR A 11 15.65 -31.83 0.21
CA THR A 11 15.72 -32.56 1.49
C THR A 11 15.28 -34.01 1.29
N ARG A 12 14.14 -34.26 0.62
CA ARG A 12 13.69 -35.62 0.27
C ARG A 12 14.74 -36.39 -0.53
N LYS A 13 15.36 -35.76 -1.54
CA LYS A 13 16.43 -36.40 -2.33
C LYS A 13 17.68 -36.73 -1.50
N ARG A 14 17.99 -35.95 -0.46
CA ARG A 14 19.13 -36.22 0.45
C ARG A 14 18.82 -37.42 1.35
N ILE A 15 17.65 -37.46 1.97
CA ILE A 15 17.20 -38.61 2.78
C ILE A 15 17.20 -39.89 1.95
N LEU A 16 16.64 -39.83 0.73
CA LEU A 16 16.65 -40.96 -0.19
C LEU A 16 18.09 -41.37 -0.58
N ALA A 17 19.00 -40.42 -0.71
CA ALA A 17 20.40 -40.72 -1.02
C ALA A 17 21.12 -41.41 0.15
N VAL A 18 20.81 -41.06 1.40
CA VAL A 18 21.31 -41.77 2.60
C VAL A 18 20.80 -43.20 2.58
N ALA A 19 19.49 -43.40 2.47
CA ALA A 19 18.88 -44.74 2.43
C ALA A 19 19.44 -45.62 1.30
N VAL A 20 19.59 -45.06 0.09
CA VAL A 20 20.22 -45.74 -1.05
C VAL A 20 21.71 -46.01 -0.81
N SER A 21 22.41 -45.13 -0.09
CA SER A 21 23.83 -45.31 0.20
C SER A 21 24.09 -46.42 1.23
N VAL A 22 23.26 -46.49 2.27
CA VAL A 22 23.23 -47.58 3.27
C VAL A 22 22.92 -48.89 2.56
N LYS A 23 21.86 -48.94 1.75
CA LYS A 23 21.47 -50.15 1.00
C LYS A 23 22.57 -50.66 0.06
N ASN A 24 23.29 -49.76 -0.63
CA ASN A 24 24.43 -50.14 -1.49
C ASN A 24 25.65 -50.64 -0.70
N ARG A 25 25.80 -50.25 0.58
CA ARG A 25 26.87 -50.73 1.46
C ARG A 25 26.66 -52.19 1.86
N TYR A 26 25.42 -52.61 2.05
CA TYR A 26 25.07 -53.96 2.52
C TYR A 26 24.69 -54.97 1.40
N LYS A 27 24.38 -54.52 0.17
CA LYS A 27 24.16 -55.41 -0.99
C LYS A 27 24.83 -54.86 -2.28
N PRO A 28 26.00 -55.38 -2.69
CA PRO A 28 26.82 -54.81 -3.77
C PRO A 28 26.19 -54.78 -5.19
N GLY A 29 25.08 -55.46 -5.44
CA GLY A 29 24.45 -55.59 -6.78
C GLY A 29 23.51 -54.44 -7.21
N TYR A 30 23.19 -53.48 -6.33
CA TYR A 30 22.07 -52.55 -6.54
C TYR A 30 22.45 -51.18 -7.15
N ARG A 31 23.57 -51.08 -7.89
CA ARG A 31 24.03 -49.83 -8.56
C ARG A 31 22.97 -49.17 -9.44
N ASN A 32 22.04 -49.94 -10.02
CA ASN A 32 21.01 -49.46 -10.95
C ASN A 32 19.90 -48.61 -10.27
N HIS A 33 19.69 -48.76 -8.97
CA HIS A 33 18.62 -48.04 -8.25
C HIS A 33 18.90 -46.54 -8.11
N ARG A 34 20.18 -46.14 -8.01
CA ARG A 34 20.57 -44.73 -7.92
C ARG A 34 20.15 -43.96 -9.18
N THR A 35 20.36 -44.56 -10.35
CA THR A 35 20.02 -43.97 -11.66
C THR A 35 18.51 -43.94 -11.85
N PHE A 36 17.81 -45.01 -11.46
CA PHE A 36 16.34 -45.08 -11.49
C PHE A 36 15.66 -44.01 -10.63
N LEU A 37 16.20 -43.73 -9.43
CA LEU A 37 15.68 -42.71 -8.51
C LEU A 37 16.18 -41.29 -8.84
N GLY A 38 16.98 -41.12 -9.90
CA GLY A 38 17.51 -39.82 -10.33
C GLY A 38 18.42 -39.15 -9.28
N ILE A 39 19.22 -39.94 -8.58
CA ILE A 39 20.18 -39.49 -7.55
C ILE A 39 21.59 -39.51 -8.15
N GLY A 40 22.38 -38.46 -7.93
CA GLY A 40 23.74 -38.38 -8.47
C GLY A 40 24.76 -39.14 -7.60
N LYS A 41 25.80 -39.73 -8.22
CA LYS A 41 26.92 -40.42 -7.54
C LYS A 41 27.61 -39.57 -6.46
N LYS A 42 27.74 -38.26 -6.70
CA LYS A 42 28.33 -37.30 -5.74
C LYS A 42 27.48 -37.15 -4.47
N LEU A 43 26.15 -37.17 -4.60
CA LEU A 43 25.23 -36.99 -3.48
C LEU A 43 25.27 -38.19 -2.53
N THR A 44 25.28 -39.41 -3.08
CA THR A 44 25.44 -40.65 -2.30
C THR A 44 26.82 -40.73 -1.64
N LYS A 45 27.89 -40.25 -2.30
CA LYS A 45 29.25 -40.27 -1.72
C LYS A 45 29.36 -39.34 -0.50
N HIS A 46 28.75 -38.16 -0.55
CA HIS A 46 28.70 -37.24 0.59
C HIS A 46 27.81 -37.74 1.74
N ALA A 47 26.75 -38.51 1.43
CA ALA A 47 25.91 -39.14 2.45
C ALA A 47 26.64 -40.25 3.23
N ILE A 48 27.58 -40.97 2.59
CA ILE A 48 28.36 -42.04 3.25
C ILE A 48 29.37 -41.48 4.26
N THR A 49 29.81 -40.24 4.06
CA THR A 49 30.84 -39.57 4.88
C THR A 49 30.28 -38.67 5.97
N ALA A 50 28.98 -38.37 5.97
CA ALA A 50 28.32 -37.60 7.03
C ALA A 50 27.84 -38.60 8.09
N ASN A 51 28.51 -38.65 9.23
CA ASN A 51 28.15 -39.56 10.32
C ASN A 51 26.92 -39.09 11.12
N ASP A 52 26.53 -37.82 10.99
CA ASP A 52 25.36 -37.26 11.68
C ASP A 52 24.31 -36.78 10.68
N ALA A 53 23.05 -37.14 10.93
CA ALA A 53 21.90 -36.71 10.13
C ALA A 53 21.75 -35.18 10.10
N ASP A 54 22.23 -34.47 11.13
CA ASP A 54 22.21 -33.01 11.24
C ASP A 54 23.21 -32.30 10.30
N GLU A 55 24.33 -32.93 9.93
CA GLU A 55 25.31 -32.31 9.02
C GLU A 55 24.79 -32.22 7.57
N LEU A 56 23.83 -33.06 7.19
CA LEU A 56 23.27 -33.09 5.83
C LEU A 56 22.29 -31.95 5.54
N GLU A 57 21.81 -31.24 6.56
CA GLU A 57 20.92 -30.09 6.43
C GLU A 57 21.69 -28.82 6.01
N VAL A 58 22.88 -28.59 6.57
CA VAL A 58 23.57 -27.30 6.45
C VAL A 58 24.69 -27.37 5.41
N ARG A 59 24.36 -27.05 4.16
CA ARG A 59 25.39 -26.68 3.18
C ARG A 59 26.15 -25.49 3.77
N LYS A 60 27.43 -25.66 4.17
CA LYS A 60 28.28 -24.56 4.67
C LYS A 60 28.05 -23.34 3.78
N LYS A 61 27.56 -22.25 4.39
CA LYS A 61 27.25 -21.01 3.68
C LYS A 61 28.54 -20.56 3.01
N ARG A 62 28.52 -20.41 1.68
CA ARG A 62 29.75 -20.05 0.96
C ARG A 62 30.27 -18.72 1.48
N LYS A 63 31.59 -18.53 1.51
CA LYS A 63 32.22 -17.29 1.98
C LYS A 63 31.76 -16.04 1.20
N ASP A 64 31.35 -16.22 -0.06
CA ASP A 64 30.80 -15.18 -0.95
C ASP A 64 29.28 -14.96 -0.79
N ALA A 65 28.64 -15.61 0.17
CA ALA A 65 27.21 -15.47 0.37
C ALA A 65 26.90 -14.08 0.94
N THR A 66 26.04 -13.34 0.24
CA THR A 66 25.52 -12.05 0.68
C THR A 66 25.09 -12.09 2.16
N PRO A 67 25.58 -11.15 2.99
CA PRO A 67 25.20 -11.06 4.40
C PRO A 67 23.69 -11.00 4.59
N ILE A 68 23.20 -11.48 5.72
CA ILE A 68 21.75 -11.49 6.00
C ILE A 68 21.25 -10.06 6.15
N GLU A 69 22.00 -9.19 6.84
CA GLU A 69 21.67 -7.76 6.94
C GLU A 69 21.50 -7.14 5.55
N THR A 70 22.46 -7.34 4.64
CA THR A 70 22.36 -6.84 3.26
C THR A 70 21.10 -7.35 2.54
N VAL A 71 20.71 -8.61 2.77
CA VAL A 71 19.47 -9.15 2.17
C VAL A 71 18.23 -8.45 2.75
N ILE A 72 18.22 -8.17 4.04
CA ILE A 72 17.14 -7.44 4.72
C ILE A 72 17.07 -6.01 4.18
N THR A 73 18.19 -5.28 4.20
CA THR A 73 18.29 -3.90 3.69
C THR A 73 17.82 -3.78 2.24
N VAL A 74 18.21 -4.71 1.36
CA VAL A 74 17.75 -4.70 -0.05
C VAL A 74 16.25 -4.94 -0.16
N LYS A 75 15.70 -5.87 0.63
CA LYS A 75 14.24 -6.13 0.61
C LYS A 75 13.46 -4.94 1.13
N GLU A 76 13.90 -4.35 2.24
CA GLU A 76 13.32 -3.12 2.80
C GLU A 76 13.39 -1.96 1.82
N PHE A 77 14.53 -1.80 1.13
CA PHE A 77 14.69 -0.80 0.09
C PHE A 77 13.63 -0.93 -1.00
N PHE A 78 13.32 -2.14 -1.47
CA PHE A 78 12.24 -2.33 -2.44
C PHE A 78 10.86 -2.01 -1.87
N HIS A 79 10.64 -2.21 -0.56
CA HIS A 79 9.34 -1.98 0.09
C HIS A 79 9.03 -0.52 0.39
N ARG A 80 10.05 0.36 0.43
CA ARG A 80 9.88 1.80 0.66
C ARG A 80 8.96 2.44 -0.38
N GLY A 81 8.07 3.33 0.07
CA GLY A 81 7.04 3.97 -0.76
C GLY A 81 7.61 4.90 -1.84
N ASP A 82 8.83 5.42 -1.65
CA ASP A 82 9.54 6.20 -2.66
C ASP A 82 10.18 5.35 -3.79
N ASN A 83 10.13 4.02 -3.66
CA ASN A 83 10.65 3.06 -4.64
C ASN A 83 9.53 2.17 -5.23
N SER A 84 8.57 1.78 -4.41
CA SER A 84 7.42 0.97 -4.83
C SER A 84 6.13 1.35 -4.10
N ARG A 85 5.15 1.83 -4.86
CA ARG A 85 3.78 2.08 -4.39
C ARG A 85 2.96 0.82 -4.14
N ASP A 86 2.12 0.87 -3.11
CA ASP A 86 1.09 -0.14 -2.84
C ASP A 86 -0.06 -0.02 -3.87
N LEU A 87 -0.63 -1.16 -4.24
CA LEU A 87 -1.81 -1.20 -5.10
C LEU A 87 -3.07 -1.43 -4.24
N PRO A 88 -4.13 -0.63 -4.43
CA PRO A 88 -5.35 -0.74 -3.62
C PRO A 88 -6.28 -1.87 -4.09
N ASP A 89 -6.06 -2.42 -5.29
CA ASP A 89 -6.95 -3.41 -5.91
C ASP A 89 -6.89 -4.76 -5.15
N ALA A 90 -8.05 -5.36 -4.89
CA ALA A 90 -8.20 -6.72 -4.38
C ALA A 90 -7.43 -7.76 -5.23
N ARG A 91 -7.33 -7.57 -6.56
CA ARG A 91 -6.54 -8.45 -7.45
C ARG A 91 -5.03 -8.36 -7.20
N SER A 92 -4.59 -7.38 -6.42
CA SER A 92 -3.20 -7.13 -6.12
C SER A 92 -2.67 -7.96 -4.95
N ALA A 93 -3.47 -8.56 -4.06
CA ALA A 93 -2.86 -9.40 -3.01
C ALA A 93 -2.37 -10.76 -3.56
N LYS A 94 -1.22 -11.25 -3.11
CA LYS A 94 -0.64 -12.55 -3.51
C LYS A 94 -0.41 -13.42 -2.29
N LYS A 95 -0.82 -14.69 -2.35
CA LYS A 95 -0.43 -15.69 -1.36
C LYS A 95 1.07 -15.97 -1.50
N VAL A 96 1.83 -15.66 -0.46
CA VAL A 96 3.29 -15.89 -0.36
C VAL A 96 3.51 -16.81 0.84
N GLY A 97 3.57 -18.11 0.60
CA GLY A 97 3.49 -19.11 1.69
C GLY A 97 2.05 -19.23 2.18
N ASP A 98 1.84 -19.17 3.49
CA ASP A 98 0.51 -19.21 4.11
C ASP A 98 -0.12 -17.82 4.28
N GLU A 99 0.67 -16.76 4.12
CA GLU A 99 0.22 -15.37 4.26
C GLU A 99 -0.21 -14.75 2.92
N VAL A 100 -1.26 -13.93 2.95
CA VAL A 100 -1.65 -13.07 1.83
C VAL A 100 -1.01 -11.70 2.01
N LYS A 101 -0.05 -11.35 1.14
CA LYS A 101 0.62 -10.03 1.15
C LYS A 101 0.11 -9.16 0.00
N SER A 102 -0.02 -7.85 0.19
CA SER A 102 -0.31 -6.92 -0.92
C SER A 102 0.82 -6.96 -1.96
N ARG A 103 0.47 -6.72 -3.23
CA ARG A 103 1.47 -6.43 -4.26
C ARG A 103 1.79 -4.94 -4.23
N LYS A 104 3.07 -4.65 -4.44
CA LYS A 104 3.56 -3.32 -4.79
C LYS A 104 3.99 -3.29 -6.24
N VAL A 105 4.04 -2.12 -6.84
CA VAL A 105 4.65 -1.90 -8.16
C VAL A 105 5.79 -0.92 -8.01
N MET A 106 6.94 -1.23 -8.59
CA MET A 106 8.07 -0.30 -8.59
C MET A 106 7.74 0.96 -9.40
N ASP A 107 8.12 2.13 -8.88
CA ASP A 107 8.02 3.41 -9.60
C ASP A 107 9.29 3.75 -10.40
N LEU A 108 10.36 2.98 -10.17
CA LEU A 108 11.64 3.07 -10.85
C LEU A 108 11.90 1.83 -11.70
N THR A 109 12.70 1.98 -12.77
CA THR A 109 13.29 0.81 -13.44
C THR A 109 14.22 0.09 -12.46
N LEU A 110 14.43 -1.23 -12.66
CA LEU A 110 15.38 -1.98 -11.85
C LEU A 110 16.79 -1.36 -11.89
N GLN A 111 17.20 -0.82 -13.04
CA GLN A 111 18.50 -0.17 -13.20
C GLN A 111 18.59 1.12 -12.39
N SER A 112 17.58 1.99 -12.50
CA SER A 112 17.52 3.25 -11.75
C SER A 112 17.43 2.99 -10.24
N ALA A 113 16.65 2.00 -9.82
CA ALA A 113 16.55 1.57 -8.42
C ALA A 113 17.89 1.05 -7.88
N TYR A 114 18.65 0.30 -8.70
CA TYR A 114 19.98 -0.17 -8.32
C TYR A 114 20.99 0.97 -8.19
N GLN A 115 21.00 1.93 -9.13
CA GLN A 115 21.84 3.13 -9.03
C GLN A 115 21.53 3.92 -7.76
N LYS A 116 20.24 4.10 -7.45
CA LYS A 116 19.78 4.73 -6.21
C LYS A 116 20.26 3.96 -4.98
N PHE A 117 20.12 2.63 -4.96
CA PHE A 117 20.60 1.79 -3.87
C PHE A 117 22.11 1.93 -3.65
N CYS A 118 22.92 1.90 -4.71
CA CYS A 118 24.37 2.10 -4.59
C CYS A 118 24.74 3.49 -4.07
N SER A 119 23.97 4.53 -4.42
CA SER A 119 24.21 5.88 -3.91
C SER A 119 23.82 6.05 -2.43
N GLU A 120 22.79 5.34 -1.96
CA GLU A 120 22.32 5.41 -0.57
C GLU A 120 23.13 4.49 0.36
N TYR A 121 23.64 3.38 -0.16
CA TYR A 121 24.39 2.38 0.59
C TYR A 121 25.76 2.11 -0.05
N PRO A 122 26.67 3.09 -0.10
CA PRO A 122 27.97 2.96 -0.76
C PRO A 122 28.86 1.88 -0.13
N SER A 123 28.65 1.57 1.16
CA SER A 123 29.35 0.50 1.88
C SER A 123 28.90 -0.91 1.48
N ILE A 124 27.73 -1.06 0.85
CA ILE A 124 27.19 -2.36 0.46
C ILE A 124 27.62 -2.70 -0.97
N ASN A 125 28.62 -3.57 -1.10
CA ASN A 125 29.03 -4.09 -2.41
C ASN A 125 28.10 -5.22 -2.87
N LEU A 126 27.19 -4.90 -3.80
CA LEU A 126 26.19 -5.83 -4.33
C LEU A 126 26.09 -5.67 -5.84
N SER A 127 26.19 -6.76 -6.60
CA SER A 127 26.01 -6.70 -8.06
C SER A 127 24.55 -6.53 -8.47
N PHE A 128 24.32 -5.88 -9.61
CA PHE A 128 22.98 -5.69 -10.19
C PHE A 128 22.18 -7.00 -10.32
N SER A 129 22.85 -8.07 -10.79
CA SER A 129 22.24 -9.39 -10.94
C SER A 129 21.75 -9.96 -9.60
N LYS A 130 22.49 -9.73 -8.51
CA LYS A 130 22.10 -10.18 -7.18
C LYS A 130 20.98 -9.31 -6.62
N PHE A 131 21.07 -7.98 -6.76
CA PHE A 131 20.02 -7.03 -6.37
C PHE A 131 18.66 -7.41 -7.00
N LYS A 132 18.63 -7.63 -8.32
CA LYS A 132 17.43 -8.08 -9.05
C LYS A 132 16.86 -9.39 -8.52
N LYS A 133 17.71 -10.32 -8.06
CA LYS A 133 17.31 -11.62 -7.52
C LYS A 133 16.76 -11.52 -6.09
N LEU A 134 17.19 -10.52 -5.32
CA LEU A 134 16.72 -10.29 -3.95
C LEU A 134 15.38 -9.57 -3.89
N ARG A 135 14.89 -9.03 -5.02
CA ARG A 135 13.55 -8.42 -5.12
C ARG A 135 12.47 -9.38 -4.59
N PRO A 136 11.67 -8.95 -3.60
CA PRO A 136 10.54 -9.73 -3.11
C PRO A 136 9.52 -10.12 -4.20
N PRO A 137 8.94 -11.33 -4.14
CA PRO A 137 8.03 -11.85 -5.18
C PRO A 137 6.68 -11.14 -5.26
N ASN A 138 6.32 -10.35 -4.25
CA ASN A 138 5.13 -9.50 -4.21
C ASN A 138 5.37 -8.08 -4.77
N ILE A 139 6.61 -7.70 -5.07
CA ILE A 139 6.92 -6.41 -5.68
C ILE A 139 7.04 -6.61 -7.19
N LEU A 140 6.11 -6.09 -7.98
CA LEU A 140 6.11 -6.19 -9.43
C LEU A 140 7.01 -5.13 -10.07
N THR A 141 7.66 -5.49 -11.17
CA THR A 141 8.30 -4.52 -12.06
C THR A 141 7.24 -3.76 -12.85
N MET A 142 7.55 -2.56 -13.32
CA MET A 142 6.65 -1.77 -14.18
C MET A 142 6.11 -2.57 -15.36
N SER A 143 6.97 -3.34 -16.04
CA SER A 143 6.60 -4.20 -17.18
C SER A 143 5.57 -5.29 -16.86
N ASN A 144 5.52 -5.74 -15.61
CA ASN A 144 4.65 -6.84 -15.18
C ASN A 144 3.32 -6.32 -14.62
N ASN A 145 3.16 -5.00 -14.56
CA ASN A 145 1.89 -4.40 -14.18
C ASN A 145 0.96 -4.32 -15.39
N LYS A 146 -0.03 -5.22 -15.46
CA LYS A 146 -0.98 -5.28 -16.57
C LYS A 146 -1.98 -4.11 -16.59
N ARG A 147 -2.19 -3.44 -15.44
CA ARG A 147 -3.13 -2.32 -15.33
C ARG A 147 -2.51 -1.22 -14.46
N ALA A 148 -2.12 -0.11 -15.09
CA ALA A 148 -1.61 1.04 -14.38
C ALA A 148 -2.76 1.96 -13.95
N GLN A 149 -3.02 2.03 -12.64
CA GLN A 149 -4.07 2.88 -12.05
C GLN A 149 -3.49 3.74 -10.94
N CYS A 150 -4.25 4.77 -10.52
CA CYS A 150 -3.88 5.69 -9.44
C CYS A 150 -2.46 6.27 -9.63
N LEU A 151 -2.18 6.73 -10.85
CA LEU A 151 -0.91 7.35 -11.21
C LEU A 151 -0.94 8.84 -10.84
N CYS A 152 0.22 9.40 -10.50
CA CYS A 152 0.34 10.85 -10.35
C CYS A 152 0.18 11.51 -11.72
N GLU A 153 -0.85 12.34 -11.89
CA GLU A 153 -1.09 13.04 -13.16
C GLU A 153 0.12 13.92 -13.55
N TYR A 154 0.84 14.56 -12.62
CA TYR A 154 2.01 15.36 -12.97
C TYR A 154 3.11 14.52 -13.63
N CYS A 155 3.39 13.34 -13.04
CA CYS A 155 4.34 12.39 -13.60
C CYS A 155 3.85 11.84 -14.94
N THR A 156 2.59 11.43 -15.02
CA THR A 156 2.02 10.78 -16.22
C THR A 156 1.87 11.76 -17.39
N ASN A 157 1.47 13.00 -17.14
CA ASN A 157 1.37 14.03 -18.18
C ASN A 157 2.74 14.41 -18.74
N LEU A 158 3.77 14.42 -17.90
CA LEU A 158 5.14 14.63 -18.34
C LEU A 158 5.62 13.42 -19.16
N GLU A 159 5.43 12.19 -18.66
CA GLU A 159 5.76 10.95 -19.38
C GLU A 159 5.07 10.87 -20.76
N PHE A 160 3.78 11.22 -20.87
CA PHE A 160 3.08 11.23 -22.16
C PHE A 160 3.70 12.18 -23.19
N LYS A 161 4.21 13.35 -22.76
CA LYS A 161 4.89 14.31 -23.65
C LYS A 161 6.24 13.78 -24.09
N LEU A 162 7.00 13.17 -23.17
CA LEU A 162 8.27 12.53 -23.51
C LEU A 162 8.11 11.38 -24.50
N ASP A 163 7.11 10.53 -24.26
CA ASP A 163 6.80 9.41 -25.16
C ASP A 163 6.39 9.90 -26.55
N ALA A 164 5.71 11.04 -26.63
CA ALA A 164 5.36 11.67 -27.91
C ALA A 164 6.61 12.20 -28.63
N ILE A 165 7.49 12.92 -27.94
CA ILE A 165 8.76 13.42 -28.50
C ILE A 165 9.65 12.25 -28.95
N SER A 166 9.82 11.22 -28.11
CA SER A 166 10.66 10.06 -28.44
C SER A 166 10.14 9.30 -29.66
N ARG A 167 8.81 9.17 -29.80
CA ARG A 167 8.21 8.57 -31.01
C ARG A 167 8.44 9.42 -32.25
N TYR A 168 8.27 10.73 -32.13
CA TYR A 168 8.54 11.66 -33.22
C TYR A 168 10.00 11.58 -33.70
N MET A 169 10.97 11.65 -32.78
CA MET A 169 12.39 11.53 -33.12
C MET A 169 12.73 10.20 -33.79
N ALA A 170 12.16 9.09 -33.30
CA ALA A 170 12.36 7.78 -33.91
C ALA A 170 11.77 7.68 -35.33
N GLN A 171 10.63 8.31 -35.59
CA GLN A 171 9.99 8.34 -36.91
C GLN A 171 10.79 9.17 -37.92
N HIS A 172 11.33 10.31 -37.48
CA HIS A 172 12.10 11.23 -38.32
C HIS A 172 13.60 10.90 -38.35
N GLN A 173 14.02 9.78 -37.76
CA GLN A 173 15.42 9.33 -37.69
C GLN A 173 16.36 10.40 -37.10
N LEU A 174 15.82 11.22 -36.20
CA LEU A 174 16.58 12.19 -35.42
C LEU A 174 17.38 11.47 -34.34
N GLY A 175 18.33 12.16 -33.69
CA GLY A 175 19.17 11.59 -32.64
C GLY A 175 18.35 10.94 -31.50
N GLN A 176 19.01 10.15 -30.65
CA GLN A 176 18.32 9.65 -29.46
C GLN A 176 18.08 10.79 -28.48
N PHE A 177 16.81 11.07 -28.20
CA PHE A 177 16.47 11.90 -27.06
C PHE A 177 16.97 11.22 -25.77
N PRO A 178 17.83 11.89 -24.96
CA PRO A 178 18.45 11.26 -23.80
C PRO A 178 17.48 10.96 -22.63
N LEU A 179 16.19 11.29 -22.78
CA LEU A 179 15.25 11.34 -21.66
C LEU A 179 14.43 10.04 -21.54
N LYS A 180 15.00 9.04 -20.85
CA LYS A 180 14.35 7.72 -20.69
C LYS A 180 13.28 7.66 -19.60
N ASN A 181 13.29 8.58 -18.63
CA ASN A 181 12.28 8.65 -17.57
C ASN A 181 12.26 10.02 -16.88
N LYS A 182 11.15 10.27 -16.15
CA LYS A 182 10.91 11.49 -15.38
C LYS A 182 12.02 11.90 -14.39
N HIS A 183 12.72 10.94 -13.78
CA HIS A 183 13.76 11.23 -12.79
C HIS A 183 15.05 11.70 -13.44
N ASP A 184 15.41 11.14 -14.59
CA ASP A 184 16.60 11.53 -15.34
C ASP A 184 16.46 12.97 -15.86
N ILE A 185 15.26 13.34 -16.32
CA ILE A 185 14.96 14.73 -16.69
C ILE A 185 15.17 15.68 -15.53
N SER A 186 14.55 15.38 -14.38
CA SER A 186 14.71 16.23 -13.20
C SER A 186 16.18 16.35 -12.84
N ARG A 187 16.95 15.24 -12.87
CA ARG A 187 18.38 15.23 -12.58
C ARG A 187 19.19 16.11 -13.53
N MET A 188 18.91 16.08 -14.83
CA MET A 188 19.62 16.90 -15.83
C MET A 188 19.40 18.40 -15.65
N THR A 189 18.28 18.78 -15.04
CA THR A 189 17.95 20.18 -14.78
C THR A 189 18.37 20.68 -13.39
N LEU A 190 19.11 19.87 -12.62
CA LEU A 190 19.56 20.21 -11.28
C LEU A 190 21.09 20.13 -11.21
N CYS A 191 21.71 20.98 -10.40
CA CYS A 191 23.13 20.83 -10.06
C CYS A 191 23.41 19.45 -9.43
N PRO A 192 24.67 18.97 -9.47
CA PRO A 192 25.08 17.80 -8.72
C PRO A 192 24.69 17.89 -7.23
N LYS A 193 24.46 16.73 -6.63
CA LYS A 193 24.14 16.62 -5.21
C LYS A 193 25.35 17.02 -4.36
N ASP A 194 25.07 17.66 -3.23
CA ASP A 194 26.02 18.02 -2.18
C ASP A 194 25.67 17.18 -0.95
N ASN A 195 26.61 16.39 -0.41
CA ASN A 195 26.37 15.43 0.68
C ASN A 195 25.14 14.51 0.49
N GLY A 196 24.87 14.10 -0.76
CA GLY A 196 23.78 13.17 -1.09
C GLY A 196 22.42 13.83 -1.39
N GLU A 197 22.27 15.13 -1.18
CA GLU A 197 21.02 15.89 -1.41
C GLU A 197 21.19 17.03 -2.42
N TYR A 198 20.09 17.46 -3.02
CA TYR A 198 20.09 18.67 -3.85
C TYR A 198 19.93 19.92 -2.98
N LYS A 199 20.62 21.01 -3.33
CA LYS A 199 20.44 22.29 -2.64
C LYS A 199 19.01 22.82 -2.83
N LYS A 200 18.45 23.45 -1.80
CA LYS A 200 17.10 24.03 -1.81
C LYS A 200 16.88 24.96 -3.01
N VAL A 201 17.84 25.85 -3.27
CA VAL A 201 17.81 26.80 -4.39
C VAL A 201 17.68 26.11 -5.76
N CYS A 202 18.24 24.91 -5.92
CA CYS A 202 18.10 24.13 -7.15
C CYS A 202 16.69 23.52 -7.24
N ILE A 203 16.21 22.93 -6.14
CA ILE A 203 14.89 22.29 -6.05
C ILE A 203 13.77 23.30 -6.34
N ASP A 204 13.89 24.50 -5.78
CA ASP A 204 12.91 25.58 -5.89
C ASP A 204 13.08 26.44 -7.16
N ARG A 205 13.99 26.08 -8.07
CA ARG A 205 14.28 26.80 -9.32
C ARG A 205 14.73 28.26 -9.13
N GLN A 206 15.52 28.50 -8.09
CA GLN A 206 16.14 29.79 -7.77
C GLN A 206 17.65 29.79 -8.05
N CYS A 207 18.20 28.69 -8.56
CA CYS A 207 19.61 28.55 -8.90
C CYS A 207 19.89 29.10 -10.30
N ASN A 208 20.96 29.90 -10.44
CA ASN A 208 21.37 30.45 -11.73
C ASN A 208 22.20 29.47 -12.59
N LEU A 209 22.70 28.37 -11.99
CA LEU A 209 23.57 27.39 -12.65
C LEU A 209 22.83 26.19 -13.23
N CYS A 210 21.60 25.93 -12.81
CA CYS A 210 20.78 24.84 -13.31
C CYS A 210 19.38 25.30 -13.63
N GLY A 211 18.69 24.58 -14.51
CA GLY A 211 17.29 24.84 -14.79
C GLY A 211 16.86 24.11 -16.05
N ILE A 212 15.72 24.54 -16.60
CA ILE A 212 15.16 23.92 -17.80
C ILE A 212 15.97 24.27 -19.04
N GLN A 213 16.69 25.38 -19.04
CA GLN A 213 17.63 25.77 -20.08
C GLN A 213 18.76 24.74 -20.31
N CYS A 214 19.01 23.85 -19.34
CA CYS A 214 19.95 22.75 -19.50
C CYS A 214 19.42 21.64 -20.43
N LEU A 215 18.11 21.65 -20.74
CA LEU A 215 17.54 20.75 -21.73
C LEU A 215 17.74 21.28 -23.14
N LYS A 216 18.31 20.42 -23.97
CA LYS A 216 18.63 20.66 -25.36
C LYS A 216 17.52 20.11 -26.26
N PHE A 217 16.86 21.01 -26.98
CA PHE A 217 15.77 20.71 -27.92
C PHE A 217 16.11 21.19 -29.35
N GLU A 218 17.37 21.56 -29.62
CA GLU A 218 17.80 22.23 -30.84
C GLU A 218 17.49 21.39 -32.10
N GLU A 219 17.66 20.06 -32.02
CA GLU A 219 17.32 19.13 -33.11
C GLU A 219 15.82 19.13 -33.46
N LEU A 220 14.96 19.57 -32.54
CA LEU A 220 13.51 19.62 -32.75
C LEU A 220 13.02 20.99 -33.24
N VAL A 221 13.87 22.02 -33.20
CA VAL A 221 13.48 23.39 -33.56
C VAL A 221 13.11 23.49 -35.04
N GLN A 222 13.84 22.79 -35.92
CA GLN A 222 13.55 22.77 -37.36
C GLN A 222 12.20 22.13 -37.70
N HIS A 223 11.66 21.34 -36.76
CA HIS A 223 10.40 20.63 -36.87
C HIS A 223 9.28 21.26 -36.03
N ALA A 224 9.49 22.49 -35.55
CA ALA A 224 8.60 23.17 -34.61
C ALA A 224 7.14 23.25 -35.07
N ALA A 225 6.91 23.36 -36.40
CA ALA A 225 5.58 23.49 -37.01
C ALA A 225 4.86 22.14 -37.20
N ASP A 226 5.55 21.02 -37.03
CA ASP A 226 5.00 19.70 -37.33
C ASP A 226 3.83 19.36 -36.42
N ALA A 227 2.78 18.79 -37.02
CA ALA A 227 1.57 18.41 -36.31
C ALA A 227 1.84 17.24 -35.36
N MET A 228 1.46 17.41 -34.10
CA MET A 228 1.69 16.46 -33.02
C MET A 228 0.39 16.11 -32.31
N LYS A 229 0.33 14.86 -31.83
CA LYS A 229 -0.74 14.35 -30.99
C LYS A 229 -0.16 13.72 -29.74
N TRP A 230 -0.63 14.14 -28.57
CA TRP A 230 -0.20 13.57 -27.30
C TRP A 230 -1.36 13.43 -26.33
N PHE A 231 -1.18 12.57 -25.34
CA PHE A 231 -2.17 12.37 -24.28
C PHE A 231 -1.91 13.33 -23.12
N ARG A 232 -2.99 13.71 -22.44
CA ARG A 232 -2.95 14.48 -21.20
C ARG A 232 -4.12 14.07 -20.31
N TRP A 233 -3.89 13.99 -19.01
CA TRP A 233 -4.95 14.00 -18.01
C TRP A 233 -5.26 15.45 -17.66
N GLU A 234 -6.53 15.82 -17.71
CA GLU A 234 -7.01 17.13 -17.31
C GLU A 234 -8.39 17.04 -16.67
N THR A 235 -8.70 17.96 -15.77
CA THR A 235 -10.03 18.08 -15.19
C THR A 235 -10.97 18.71 -16.22
N LYS A 236 -12.03 17.99 -16.58
CA LYS A 236 -13.12 18.50 -17.40
C LYS A 236 -14.40 18.63 -16.59
N GLU A 237 -15.18 19.65 -16.90
CA GLU A 237 -16.52 19.84 -16.39
C GLU A 237 -17.50 19.14 -17.34
N PHE A 238 -18.46 18.43 -16.77
CA PHE A 238 -19.54 17.76 -17.48
C PHE A 238 -20.85 18.15 -16.80
N ASP A 239 -21.88 18.42 -17.60
CA ASP A 239 -23.23 18.55 -17.07
C ASP A 239 -23.79 17.16 -16.77
N TYR A 240 -24.26 16.98 -15.54
CA TYR A 240 -24.93 15.77 -15.12
C TYR A 240 -26.08 16.13 -14.19
N ASP A 241 -27.30 15.79 -14.62
CA ASP A 241 -28.53 15.95 -13.82
C ASP A 241 -28.72 17.38 -13.27
N GLY A 242 -28.52 18.40 -14.12
CA GLY A 242 -28.64 19.81 -13.75
C GLY A 242 -27.48 20.39 -12.94
N GLY A 243 -26.42 19.61 -12.67
CA GLY A 243 -25.22 20.06 -11.95
C GLY A 243 -23.92 19.87 -12.75
N LEU A 244 -22.95 20.77 -12.52
CA LEU A 244 -21.60 20.68 -13.09
C LEU A 244 -20.75 19.73 -12.25
N ILE A 245 -20.34 18.60 -12.83
CA ILE A 245 -19.41 17.65 -12.21
C ILE A 245 -18.02 17.76 -12.84
N ARG A 246 -16.99 17.84 -12.00
CA ARG A 246 -15.58 17.86 -12.42
C ARG A 246 -15.01 16.46 -12.42
N ARG A 247 -14.49 16.00 -13.55
CA ARG A 247 -13.86 14.66 -13.69
C ARG A 247 -12.50 14.75 -14.37
N MET A 248 -11.53 14.04 -13.79
CA MET A 248 -10.21 13.86 -14.38
C MET A 248 -10.31 12.92 -15.58
N THR A 249 -10.03 13.42 -16.77
CA THR A 249 -10.23 12.70 -18.03
C THR A 249 -8.96 12.65 -18.85
N LYS A 250 -8.70 11.49 -19.47
CA LYS A 250 -7.59 11.34 -20.42
C LYS A 250 -8.05 11.85 -21.77
N VAL A 251 -7.40 12.89 -22.27
CA VAL A 251 -7.73 13.54 -23.53
C VAL A 251 -6.61 13.38 -24.55
N HIS A 252 -6.98 13.43 -25.82
CA HIS A 252 -6.06 13.66 -26.92
C HIS A 252 -5.92 15.16 -27.14
N LYS A 253 -4.70 15.68 -27.04
CA LYS A 253 -4.36 17.04 -27.42
C LYS A 253 -3.73 17.01 -28.82
N ASN A 254 -4.19 17.92 -29.66
CA ASN A 254 -3.62 18.18 -30.98
C ASN A 254 -2.94 19.56 -30.94
N GLY A 255 -1.77 19.67 -31.53
CA GLY A 255 -1.02 20.91 -31.58
C GLY A 255 0.25 20.74 -32.40
N THR A 256 1.17 21.69 -32.31
CA THR A 256 2.48 21.59 -32.96
C THR A 256 3.53 21.00 -32.02
N LEU A 257 4.66 20.54 -32.58
CA LEU A 257 5.81 20.12 -31.78
C LEU A 257 6.32 21.24 -30.86
N HIS A 258 6.30 22.48 -31.33
CA HIS A 258 6.63 23.65 -30.52
C HIS A 258 5.71 23.78 -29.30
N GLN A 259 4.39 23.70 -29.49
CA GLN A 259 3.42 23.78 -28.39
C GLN A 259 3.63 22.67 -27.35
N LEU A 260 3.93 21.45 -27.80
CA LEU A 260 4.24 20.33 -26.92
C LEU A 260 5.50 20.60 -26.06
N ILE A 261 6.57 21.11 -26.69
CA ILE A 261 7.83 21.44 -26.00
C ILE A 261 7.62 22.56 -24.98
N GLU A 262 6.88 23.62 -25.32
CA GLU A 262 6.60 24.71 -24.38
C GLU A 262 5.76 24.23 -23.19
N GLU A 263 4.75 23.39 -23.42
CA GLU A 263 4.02 22.75 -22.31
C GLU A 263 4.91 21.89 -21.42
N LEU A 264 5.83 21.13 -22.01
CA LEU A 264 6.79 20.32 -21.27
C LEU A 264 7.69 21.20 -20.40
N LYS A 265 8.25 22.28 -20.96
CA LYS A 265 9.10 23.23 -20.22
C LYS A 265 8.35 23.85 -19.04
N MET A 266 7.12 24.31 -19.26
CA MET A 266 6.29 24.90 -18.19
C MET A 266 6.04 23.91 -17.04
N GLU A 267 5.66 22.67 -17.36
CA GLU A 267 5.40 21.65 -16.34
C GLU A 267 6.68 21.20 -15.61
N MET A 268 7.82 21.30 -16.26
CA MET A 268 9.13 20.95 -15.69
C MET A 268 9.63 21.94 -14.64
N VAL A 269 9.10 23.17 -14.60
CA VAL A 269 9.47 24.19 -13.60
C VAL A 269 9.21 23.65 -12.19
N PRO A 270 7.96 23.30 -11.80
CA PRO A 270 7.67 22.77 -10.47
C PRO A 270 8.05 21.29 -10.29
N PHE A 271 8.42 20.59 -11.35
CA PHE A 271 8.52 19.13 -11.33
C PHE A 271 9.63 18.59 -10.42
N SER A 272 10.77 19.26 -10.39
CA SER A 272 11.88 18.87 -9.49
C SER A 272 11.48 18.98 -8.02
N LYS A 273 10.77 20.05 -7.65
CA LYS A 273 10.18 20.22 -6.32
C LYS A 273 9.15 19.13 -6.01
N HIS A 274 8.28 18.81 -6.97
CA HIS A 274 7.29 17.74 -6.84
C HIS A 274 7.95 16.38 -6.52
N LEU A 275 8.95 15.97 -7.30
CA LEU A 275 9.66 14.70 -7.09
C LEU A 275 10.47 14.70 -5.79
N PHE A 276 11.12 15.82 -5.45
CA PHE A 276 11.87 15.94 -4.20
C PHE A 276 10.93 15.81 -2.99
N ASN A 277 9.80 16.52 -2.97
CA ASN A 277 8.83 16.45 -1.88
C ASN A 277 8.26 15.04 -1.73
N ALA A 278 7.90 14.37 -2.83
CA ALA A 278 7.44 12.99 -2.80
C ALA A 278 8.46 12.05 -2.14
N SER A 279 9.73 12.12 -2.56
CA SER A 279 10.81 11.31 -2.01
C SER A 279 11.12 11.65 -0.54
N TRP A 280 11.24 12.94 -0.23
CA TRP A 280 11.59 13.43 1.11
C TRP A 280 10.55 13.02 2.13
N GLN A 281 9.26 13.31 1.88
CA GLN A 281 8.18 13.00 2.82
C GLN A 281 8.06 11.49 3.08
N TRP A 282 8.27 10.65 2.06
CA TRP A 282 8.31 9.19 2.24
C TRP A 282 9.47 8.72 3.11
N ARG A 283 10.66 9.29 2.92
CA ARG A 283 11.82 8.95 3.76
C ARG A 283 11.59 9.34 5.21
N GLN A 284 10.96 10.49 5.45
CA GLN A 284 10.60 10.94 6.80
C GLN A 284 9.59 9.98 7.45
N TYR A 285 8.55 9.58 6.72
CA TYR A 285 7.59 8.57 7.20
C TYR A 285 8.28 7.24 7.54
N ASP A 286 9.04 6.68 6.59
CA ASP A 286 9.72 5.38 6.76
C ASP A 286 10.71 5.41 7.93
N HIS A 287 11.39 6.54 8.15
CA HIS A 287 12.30 6.71 9.28
C HIS A 287 11.56 6.71 10.61
N VAL A 288 10.55 7.58 10.78
CA VAL A 288 9.85 7.73 12.06
C VAL A 288 8.97 6.52 12.40
N SER A 289 8.36 5.85 11.41
CA SER A 289 7.52 4.67 11.64
C SER A 289 8.34 3.42 12.01
N LYS A 290 9.63 3.39 11.70
CA LYS A 290 10.55 2.28 12.04
C LYS A 290 11.39 2.55 13.28
N ASN A 291 11.51 3.82 13.68
CA ASN A 291 12.32 4.27 14.80
C ASN A 291 11.46 5.20 15.68
N THR A 292 10.25 4.76 16.00
CA THR A 292 9.30 5.57 16.78
C THR A 292 9.82 5.75 18.20
N PRO A 293 9.95 7.00 18.69
CA PRO A 293 10.38 7.25 20.07
C PRO A 293 9.43 6.62 21.11
N PRO A 294 9.90 6.40 22.35
CA PRO A 294 9.04 5.94 23.44
C PRO A 294 7.81 6.83 23.60
N ASN A 295 6.65 6.22 23.82
CA ASN A 295 5.35 6.87 24.00
C ASN A 295 4.91 7.76 22.81
N TRP A 296 5.56 7.65 21.66
CA TRP A 296 5.06 8.24 20.42
C TRP A 296 4.23 7.21 19.67
N VAL A 297 3.16 7.68 19.03
CA VAL A 297 2.34 6.87 18.14
C VAL A 297 2.29 7.55 16.77
N ILE A 298 2.55 6.79 15.71
CA ILE A 298 2.49 7.27 14.33
C ILE A 298 1.26 6.67 13.64
N PHE A 299 0.28 7.49 13.30
CA PHE A 299 -0.86 7.09 12.47
C PHE A 299 -0.58 7.39 11.00
N CYS A 300 -0.60 6.37 10.15
CA CYS A 300 -0.86 6.54 8.73
C CYS A 300 -2.34 6.33 8.48
N MET A 301 -3.00 7.26 7.78
CA MET A 301 -4.44 7.22 7.56
C MET A 301 -4.78 7.51 6.11
N ASP A 302 -5.87 6.90 5.64
CA ASP A 302 -6.42 7.13 4.30
C ASP A 302 -7.90 6.76 4.27
N TYR A 303 -8.66 7.32 3.32
CA TYR A 303 -9.98 6.82 2.98
C TYR A 303 -9.86 5.80 1.84
N ALA A 304 -10.45 4.62 2.03
CA ALA A 304 -10.67 3.75 0.88
C ALA A 304 -11.76 4.35 -0.02
N GLU A 305 -11.70 4.02 -1.31
CA GLU A 305 -12.92 4.01 -2.12
C GLU A 305 -14.00 3.18 -1.38
N ASN A 306 -15.24 3.65 -1.38
CA ASN A 306 -16.33 2.92 -0.72
C ASN A 306 -16.39 1.48 -1.23
N TYR A 307 -16.67 0.56 -0.31
CA TYR A 307 -16.96 -0.82 -0.66
C TYR A 307 -18.40 -0.89 -1.16
N ALA A 308 -18.59 -1.32 -2.41
CA ALA A 308 -19.90 -1.72 -2.88
C ALA A 308 -20.20 -3.08 -2.26
N CYS A 309 -21.18 -3.12 -1.36
CA CYS A 309 -21.73 -4.35 -0.82
C CYS A 309 -22.39 -5.12 -1.96
N GLN A 310 -22.01 -6.38 -2.10
CA GLN A 310 -22.46 -7.26 -3.17
C GLN A 310 -22.70 -8.64 -2.60
N SER A 311 -23.71 -9.30 -3.15
CA SER A 311 -24.01 -10.70 -2.92
C SER A 311 -23.69 -11.51 -4.18
N GLN A 312 -23.35 -12.78 -3.99
CA GLN A 312 -23.22 -13.69 -5.12
C GLN A 312 -24.62 -14.08 -5.60
N ASP A 313 -24.78 -14.25 -6.92
CA ASP A 313 -26.04 -14.62 -7.56
C ASP A 313 -27.17 -13.58 -7.40
N GLU A 314 -26.81 -12.29 -7.37
CA GLU A 314 -27.75 -11.16 -7.35
C GLU A 314 -28.77 -11.20 -8.48
N ALA A 315 -30.05 -11.03 -8.13
CA ALA A 315 -31.10 -10.79 -9.10
C ALA A 315 -30.83 -9.49 -9.88
N GLN A 316 -31.26 -9.43 -11.14
CA GLN A 316 -30.98 -8.30 -12.05
C GLN A 316 -31.33 -6.92 -11.47
N GLY A 317 -32.40 -6.84 -10.66
CA GLY A 317 -32.83 -5.59 -10.01
C GLY A 317 -31.87 -5.10 -8.90
N ALA A 318 -31.25 -6.01 -8.16
CA ALA A 318 -30.32 -5.69 -7.07
C ALA A 318 -29.00 -5.08 -7.59
N HIS A 319 -28.61 -5.42 -8.82
CA HIS A 319 -27.37 -4.96 -9.44
C HIS A 319 -27.25 -3.42 -9.54
N TRP A 320 -28.39 -2.71 -9.59
CA TRP A 320 -28.45 -1.26 -9.78
C TRP A 320 -28.48 -0.45 -8.46
N SER A 321 -28.55 -1.10 -7.30
CA SER A 321 -28.77 -0.47 -6.00
C SER A 321 -27.79 -0.96 -4.93
N ASN A 322 -26.50 -0.98 -5.24
CA ASN A 322 -25.49 -1.46 -4.29
C ASN A 322 -25.36 -0.49 -3.10
N VAL A 323 -25.64 -1.00 -1.90
CA VAL A 323 -25.34 -0.31 -0.64
C VAL A 323 -23.83 -0.13 -0.55
N GLN A 324 -23.39 1.04 -0.07
CA GLN A 324 -21.97 1.36 0.06
C GLN A 324 -21.56 1.43 1.52
N ALA A 325 -20.35 0.95 1.81
CA ALA A 325 -19.71 1.09 3.11
C ALA A 325 -18.44 1.92 3.01
N THR A 326 -18.28 2.88 3.92
CA THR A 326 -17.02 3.59 4.13
C THR A 326 -16.03 2.67 4.84
N ILE A 327 -14.79 2.67 4.37
CA ILE A 327 -13.66 2.02 5.05
C ILE A 327 -12.59 3.09 5.28
N HIS A 328 -12.23 3.31 6.54
CA HIS A 328 -11.13 4.19 6.92
C HIS A 328 -10.13 3.41 7.79
N PRO A 329 -9.02 2.89 7.23
CA PRO A 329 -7.93 2.35 8.03
C PRO A 329 -7.12 3.44 8.73
N ILE A 330 -6.68 3.13 9.94
CA ILE A 330 -5.58 3.79 10.64
C ILE A 330 -4.51 2.73 10.90
N VAL A 331 -3.34 2.87 10.29
CA VAL A 331 -2.19 2.01 10.57
C VAL A 331 -1.31 2.73 11.60
N ALA A 332 -1.41 2.29 12.86
CA ALA A 332 -0.65 2.79 13.98
C ALA A 332 0.72 2.09 14.08
N SER A 333 1.79 2.87 14.23
CA SER A 333 3.15 2.37 14.52
C SER A 333 3.63 2.93 15.86
N TYR A 334 4.07 2.05 16.75
CA TYR A 334 4.54 2.40 18.10
C TYR A 334 5.46 1.30 18.67
N ARG A 335 6.25 1.63 19.70
CA ARG A 335 7.18 0.67 20.32
C ARG A 335 6.42 -0.39 21.11
N CYS A 336 6.91 -1.64 21.05
CA CYS A 336 6.41 -2.67 21.94
C CYS A 336 6.59 -2.22 23.41
N GLU A 337 5.58 -2.44 24.24
CA GLU A 337 5.61 -2.04 25.65
C GLU A 337 6.35 -3.04 26.55
N GLU A 338 6.57 -4.25 26.03
CA GLU A 338 7.26 -5.31 26.76
C GLU A 338 8.74 -4.90 26.93
N ALA A 339 9.22 -4.87 28.18
CA ALA A 339 10.52 -4.30 28.54
C ALA A 339 11.72 -4.90 27.77
N ASP A 340 11.62 -6.18 27.37
CA ASP A 340 12.66 -6.90 26.64
C ASP A 340 12.44 -6.90 25.11
N CYS A 341 11.61 -6.00 24.58
CA CYS A 341 11.33 -5.92 23.15
C CYS A 341 11.49 -4.52 22.53
N ASP A 342 12.45 -4.41 21.61
CA ASP A 342 12.71 -3.18 20.84
C ASP A 342 12.01 -3.12 19.49
N LYS A 343 11.10 -4.05 19.21
CA LYS A 343 10.44 -4.11 17.90
C LYS A 343 9.29 -3.11 17.81
N MET A 344 9.04 -2.64 16.60
CA MET A 344 7.88 -1.83 16.27
C MET A 344 6.64 -2.69 16.13
N VAL A 345 5.55 -2.26 16.76
CA VAL A 345 4.22 -2.79 16.56
C VAL A 345 3.57 -2.01 15.42
N THR A 346 2.96 -2.74 14.48
CA THR A 346 2.05 -2.21 13.47
C THR A 346 0.64 -2.67 13.82
N ASP A 347 -0.23 -1.77 14.27
CA ASP A 347 -1.64 -2.06 14.59
C ASP A 347 -2.56 -1.44 13.52
N SER A 348 -3.25 -2.30 12.77
CA SER A 348 -4.16 -1.88 11.70
C SER A 348 -5.58 -1.80 12.23
N LEU A 349 -6.06 -0.59 12.46
CA LEU A 349 -7.39 -0.29 13.00
C LEU A 349 -8.33 0.07 11.84
N PHE A 350 -9.34 -0.75 11.58
CA PHE A 350 -10.32 -0.51 10.52
C PHE A 350 -11.61 0.06 11.08
N PHE A 351 -11.95 1.28 10.65
CA PHE A 351 -13.26 1.87 10.91
C PHE A 351 -14.16 1.64 9.70
N ILE A 352 -15.24 0.91 9.90
CA ILE A 352 -16.25 0.60 8.88
C ILE A 352 -17.54 1.29 9.26
N SER A 353 -18.14 2.01 8.30
CA SER A 353 -19.31 2.84 8.56
C SER A 353 -20.30 2.82 7.39
N ASP A 354 -21.58 2.92 7.72
CA ASP A 354 -22.69 3.22 6.81
C ASP A 354 -22.81 4.73 6.50
N ASP A 355 -21.99 5.59 7.14
CA ASP A 355 -21.83 6.98 6.76
C ASP A 355 -20.85 7.14 5.58
N ILE A 356 -21.40 7.42 4.39
CA ILE A 356 -20.64 7.54 3.14
C ILE A 356 -19.92 8.89 2.96
N LYS A 357 -20.05 9.85 3.90
CA LYS A 357 -19.47 11.19 3.76
C LYS A 357 -18.01 11.21 4.23
N HIS A 358 -17.09 11.21 3.28
CA HIS A 358 -15.66 11.37 3.55
C HIS A 358 -15.35 12.83 3.92
N CYS A 359 -15.07 13.09 5.20
CA CYS A 359 -14.83 14.45 5.68
C CYS A 359 -13.95 14.47 6.94
N TYR A 360 -13.39 15.64 7.24
CA TYR A 360 -12.54 15.87 8.41
C TYR A 360 -13.21 15.57 9.76
N HIS A 361 -14.54 15.67 9.86
CA HIS A 361 -15.29 15.25 11.06
C HIS A 361 -15.18 13.74 11.30
N GLY A 362 -15.34 12.94 10.24
CA GLY A 362 -15.18 11.49 10.32
C GLY A 362 -13.76 11.11 10.72
N VAL A 363 -12.76 11.77 10.13
CA VAL A 363 -11.35 11.58 10.50
C VAL A 363 -11.12 11.83 11.99
N GLN A 364 -11.63 12.94 12.53
CA GLN A 364 -11.46 13.25 13.96
C GLN A 364 -12.16 12.22 14.86
N HIS A 365 -13.36 11.77 14.49
CA HIS A 365 -14.07 10.71 15.21
C HIS A 365 -13.28 9.40 15.20
N PHE A 366 -12.77 8.98 14.05
CA PHE A 366 -11.93 7.77 13.95
C PHE A 366 -10.63 7.88 14.75
N ASN A 367 -10.01 9.07 14.79
CA ASN A 367 -8.82 9.32 15.62
C ASN A 367 -9.12 9.13 17.09
N LYS A 368 -10.22 9.71 17.59
CA LYS A 368 -10.63 9.57 18.99
C LYS A 368 -10.83 8.11 19.36
N ASN A 369 -11.59 7.36 18.56
CA ASN A 369 -11.83 5.94 18.82
C ASN A 369 -10.53 5.11 18.75
N ALA A 370 -9.59 5.47 17.86
CA ALA A 370 -8.29 4.80 17.77
C ALA A 370 -7.42 5.07 19.00
N ILE A 371 -7.40 6.31 19.50
CA ILE A 371 -6.67 6.69 20.72
C ILE A 371 -7.24 5.95 21.92
N GLU A 372 -8.56 6.02 22.13
CA GLU A 372 -9.26 5.33 23.22
C GLU A 372 -8.98 3.82 23.21
N HIS A 373 -8.94 3.22 22.01
CA HIS A 373 -8.60 1.82 21.86
C HIS A 373 -7.16 1.48 22.25
N LEU A 374 -6.20 2.34 21.91
CA LEU A 374 -4.79 2.15 22.25
C LEU A 374 -4.57 2.36 23.75
N GLU A 375 -5.12 3.42 24.34
CA GLU A 375 -5.06 3.68 25.78
C GLU A 375 -5.73 2.55 26.58
N GLY A 376 -6.89 2.06 26.12
CA GLY A 376 -7.57 0.90 26.71
C GLY A 376 -6.77 -0.41 26.65
N LYS A 377 -5.76 -0.50 25.76
CA LYS A 377 -4.78 -1.61 25.71
C LYS A 377 -3.56 -1.37 26.61
N GLY A 378 -3.50 -0.25 27.32
CA GLY A 378 -2.36 0.15 28.14
C GLY A 378 -1.32 1.02 27.43
N ILE A 379 -1.52 1.34 26.15
CA ILE A 379 -0.55 2.12 25.36
C ILE A 379 -0.45 3.55 25.89
N GLN A 380 0.71 3.91 26.43
CA GLN A 380 1.00 5.28 26.83
C GLN A 380 1.32 6.16 25.61
N ILE A 381 0.60 7.28 25.48
CA ILE A 381 0.77 8.23 24.38
C ILE A 381 1.17 9.59 24.95
N ALA A 382 2.38 10.02 24.63
CA ALA A 382 2.92 11.35 24.94
C ALA A 382 2.93 12.28 23.71
N LYS A 383 2.88 11.72 22.50
CA LYS A 383 2.83 12.48 21.25
C LYS A 383 2.22 11.66 20.13
N LEU A 384 1.35 12.29 19.34
CA LEU A 384 0.70 11.68 18.20
C LEU A 384 1.19 12.32 16.88
N ILE A 385 1.61 11.49 15.93
CA ILE A 385 2.07 11.92 14.61
C ILE A 385 1.15 11.36 13.55
N HIS A 386 0.56 12.21 12.74
CA HIS A 386 -0.29 11.83 11.61
C HIS A 386 0.47 11.91 10.28
N PHE A 387 0.27 10.93 9.41
CA PHE A 387 0.70 10.92 8.02
C PHE A 387 -0.48 10.61 7.10
N THR A 388 -0.74 11.51 6.14
CA THR A 388 -1.91 11.43 5.25
C THR A 388 -1.58 11.93 3.84
N ASP A 389 -2.43 11.64 2.86
CA ASP A 389 -2.28 12.12 1.47
C ASP A 389 -2.53 13.63 1.30
N GLY A 390 -3.05 14.28 2.34
CA GLY A 390 -3.36 15.70 2.36
C GLY A 390 -4.59 16.09 1.55
N ALA A 391 -5.56 15.18 1.36
CA ALA A 391 -6.84 15.51 0.72
C ALA A 391 -7.55 16.68 1.44
N PRO A 392 -7.95 17.75 0.72
CA PRO A 392 -8.45 18.98 1.34
C PRO A 392 -9.72 18.82 2.17
N THR A 393 -10.66 17.96 1.76
CA THR A 393 -11.92 17.75 2.48
C THR A 393 -11.77 16.84 3.70
N GLN A 394 -10.63 16.17 3.84
CA GLN A 394 -10.42 15.09 4.81
C GLN A 394 -9.30 15.44 5.80
N TYR A 395 -8.10 15.75 5.32
CA TYR A 395 -6.89 15.79 6.15
C TYR A 395 -6.18 17.15 6.19
N LYS A 396 -6.28 17.94 5.11
CA LYS A 396 -5.49 19.17 4.94
C LYS A 396 -6.37 20.39 4.74
N SER A 397 -6.99 20.82 5.83
CA SER A 397 -7.91 21.95 5.86
C SER A 397 -7.70 22.84 7.09
N LYS A 398 -8.34 24.00 7.05
CA LYS A 398 -8.44 24.93 8.19
C LYS A 398 -8.98 24.25 9.45
N VAL A 399 -9.95 23.35 9.31
CA VAL A 399 -10.59 22.64 10.44
C VAL A 399 -9.61 21.63 11.04
N ASN A 400 -8.92 20.86 10.19
CA ASN A 400 -7.87 19.96 10.64
C ASN A 400 -6.73 20.68 11.37
N PHE A 401 -6.44 21.93 11.01
CA PHE A 401 -5.41 22.72 11.70
C PHE A 401 -5.93 23.25 13.04
N ALA A 402 -7.22 23.59 13.14
CA ALA A 402 -7.86 23.89 14.42
C ALA A 402 -7.85 22.65 15.35
N ASP A 403 -8.19 21.47 14.83
CA ASP A 403 -8.09 20.20 15.58
C ASP A 403 -6.67 19.97 16.12
N VAL A 404 -5.64 20.26 15.33
CA VAL A 404 -4.23 20.16 15.76
C VAL A 404 -3.88 21.17 16.84
N SER A 405 -4.37 22.40 16.73
CA SER A 405 -4.08 23.43 17.75
C SER A 405 -4.66 23.10 19.12
N MET A 406 -5.75 22.33 19.17
CA MET A 406 -6.46 21.96 20.40
C MET A 406 -6.22 20.52 20.83
N SER A 407 -5.26 19.82 20.22
CA SER A 407 -5.03 18.40 20.52
C SER A 407 -4.62 18.15 21.98
N LEU A 408 -3.93 19.14 22.59
CA LEU A 408 -3.52 19.05 24.00
C LEU A 408 -4.73 19.06 24.93
N ASP A 409 -5.74 19.89 24.63
CA ASP A 409 -6.99 19.94 25.38
C ASP A 409 -7.87 18.71 25.09
N ASP A 410 -7.92 18.29 23.82
CA ASP A 410 -8.78 17.19 23.37
C ASP A 410 -8.27 15.81 23.83
N PHE A 411 -6.94 15.61 23.90
CA PHE A 411 -6.33 14.30 24.14
C PHE A 411 -5.29 14.27 25.27
N GLY A 412 -4.89 15.42 25.83
CA GLY A 412 -3.84 15.50 26.84
C GLY A 412 -2.41 15.44 26.28
N PHE A 413 -2.23 15.36 24.96
CA PHE A 413 -0.91 15.35 24.31
C PHE A 413 -0.87 16.09 22.97
N PRO A 414 0.31 16.59 22.54
CA PRO A 414 0.47 17.27 21.26
C PRO A 414 0.32 16.32 20.07
N THR A 415 -0.32 16.83 19.01
CA THR A 415 -0.46 16.15 17.72
C THR A 415 0.26 16.93 16.61
N GLU A 416 1.00 16.22 15.76
CA GLU A 416 1.61 16.78 14.55
C GLU A 416 1.00 16.14 13.29
N LYS A 417 0.58 16.95 12.33
CA LYS A 417 0.11 16.49 11.02
C LYS A 417 1.19 16.64 9.97
N HIS A 418 1.53 15.53 9.33
CA HIS A 418 2.43 15.44 8.20
C HIS A 418 1.68 14.96 6.96
N PHE A 419 2.10 15.46 5.80
CA PHE A 419 1.46 15.18 4.53
C PHE A 419 2.45 14.55 3.56
N PHE A 420 2.07 13.45 2.91
CA PHE A 420 2.87 12.89 1.82
C PHE A 420 2.96 13.89 0.65
N GLY A 421 3.93 13.69 -0.24
CA GLY A 421 3.98 14.47 -1.48
C GLY A 421 2.71 14.25 -2.29
N SER A 422 2.17 15.33 -2.88
CA SER A 422 0.88 15.29 -3.60
C SER A 422 0.82 14.15 -4.60
N ARG A 423 -0.21 13.30 -4.50
CA ARG A 423 -0.45 12.12 -5.37
C ARG A 423 0.60 11.01 -5.26
N HIS A 424 1.44 11.07 -4.23
CA HIS A 424 2.40 10.03 -3.87
C HIS A 424 2.12 9.45 -2.49
N GLY A 425 0.95 9.65 -1.88
CA GLY A 425 0.63 9.19 -0.51
C GLY A 425 0.29 7.69 -0.35
N LYS A 426 0.45 6.88 -1.39
CA LYS A 426 0.06 5.46 -1.36
C LYS A 426 0.90 4.64 -0.39
N GLY A 427 0.28 4.07 0.63
CA GLY A 427 1.00 3.56 1.80
C GLY A 427 0.42 2.30 2.42
N PRO A 428 0.76 2.07 3.71
CA PRO A 428 0.29 0.91 4.46
C PRO A 428 -1.24 0.78 4.51
N CYS A 429 -1.97 1.90 4.48
CA CYS A 429 -3.43 1.91 4.40
C CYS A 429 -3.94 1.21 3.12
N ASP A 430 -3.42 1.56 1.93
CA ASP A 430 -3.82 0.89 0.67
C ASP A 430 -3.60 -0.63 0.74
N ARG A 431 -2.51 -1.07 1.39
CA ARG A 431 -2.20 -2.50 1.58
C ARG A 431 -3.26 -3.20 2.40
N GLU A 432 -3.61 -2.64 3.54
CA GLU A 432 -4.56 -3.22 4.48
C GLU A 432 -5.97 -3.21 3.89
N ILE A 433 -6.38 -2.12 3.23
CA ILE A 433 -7.64 -2.04 2.46
C ILE A 433 -7.69 -3.14 1.38
N GLY A 434 -6.61 -3.30 0.62
CA GLY A 434 -6.53 -4.31 -0.43
C GLY A 434 -6.67 -5.74 0.11
N VAL A 435 -6.21 -6.01 1.33
CA VAL A 435 -6.42 -7.31 2.01
C VAL A 435 -7.89 -7.49 2.37
N LEU A 436 -8.51 -6.53 3.05
CA LEU A 436 -9.92 -6.59 3.44
C LEU A 436 -10.84 -6.80 2.24
N LYS A 437 -10.77 -5.88 1.24
CA LYS A 437 -11.62 -5.95 0.05
C LYS A 437 -11.44 -7.26 -0.70
N LYS A 438 -10.22 -7.78 -0.77
CA LYS A 438 -9.96 -9.06 -1.44
C LYS A 438 -10.60 -10.22 -0.72
N GLN A 439 -10.40 -10.32 0.59
CA GLN A 439 -10.92 -11.44 1.36
C GLN A 439 -12.44 -11.43 1.38
N ALA A 440 -13.04 -10.24 1.56
CA ALA A 440 -14.49 -10.04 1.44
C ALA A 440 -15.00 -10.52 0.08
N ASN A 441 -14.41 -10.03 -1.02
CA ASN A 441 -14.83 -10.43 -2.36
C ASN A 441 -14.63 -11.93 -2.63
N LEU A 442 -13.54 -12.53 -2.14
CA LEU A 442 -13.31 -13.97 -2.31
C LEU A 442 -14.36 -14.79 -1.57
N ALA A 443 -14.70 -14.40 -0.34
CA ALA A 443 -15.69 -15.09 0.48
C ALA A 443 -17.09 -14.99 -0.14
N VAL A 444 -17.48 -13.80 -0.63
CA VAL A 444 -18.75 -13.59 -1.36
C VAL A 444 -18.77 -14.45 -2.63
N ASN A 445 -17.76 -14.35 -3.50
CA ASN A 445 -17.71 -15.14 -4.74
C ASN A 445 -17.71 -16.67 -4.49
N ALA A 446 -17.17 -17.11 -3.36
CA ALA A 446 -17.16 -18.51 -2.96
C ALA A 446 -18.46 -18.98 -2.29
N ARG A 447 -19.49 -18.12 -2.18
CA ARG A 447 -20.76 -18.38 -1.49
C ARG A 447 -20.57 -18.73 -0.01
N GLN A 448 -19.55 -18.17 0.63
CA GLN A 448 -19.27 -18.42 2.05
C GLN A 448 -19.92 -17.38 2.96
N VAL A 449 -20.11 -16.17 2.46
CA VAL A 449 -20.66 -15.04 3.21
C VAL A 449 -21.51 -14.17 2.27
N GLU A 450 -22.49 -13.50 2.85
CA GLU A 450 -23.21 -12.39 2.21
C GLU A 450 -22.80 -11.10 2.91
N ILE A 451 -22.41 -10.08 2.14
CA ILE A 451 -22.05 -8.76 2.67
C ILE A 451 -23.00 -7.76 2.05
N ALA A 452 -24.16 -7.57 2.67
CA ALA A 452 -25.24 -6.74 2.16
C ALA A 452 -25.13 -5.28 2.62
N ASN A 453 -24.45 -5.02 3.73
CA ASN A 453 -24.29 -3.68 4.30
C ASN A 453 -22.93 -3.48 4.99
N ALA A 454 -22.72 -2.28 5.56
CA ALA A 454 -21.49 -1.93 6.25
C ALA A 454 -21.25 -2.75 7.53
N HIS A 455 -22.31 -3.09 8.26
CA HIS A 455 -22.21 -3.92 9.46
C HIS A 455 -21.76 -5.35 9.10
N ASP A 456 -22.27 -5.94 8.03
CA ASP A 456 -21.83 -7.26 7.57
C ASP A 456 -20.35 -7.27 7.18
N LEU A 457 -19.87 -6.21 6.52
CA LEU A 457 -18.45 -6.05 6.18
C LEU A 457 -17.60 -5.96 7.46
N TYR A 458 -18.08 -5.24 8.48
CA TYR A 458 -17.46 -5.18 9.79
C TYR A 458 -17.39 -6.55 10.46
N SER A 459 -18.51 -7.25 10.56
CA SER A 459 -18.60 -8.57 11.17
C SER A 459 -17.70 -9.58 10.45
N PHE A 460 -17.66 -9.53 9.11
CA PHE A 460 -16.75 -10.33 8.31
C PHE A 460 -15.28 -10.06 8.66
N GLY A 461 -14.87 -8.78 8.68
CA GLY A 461 -13.51 -8.38 9.03
C GLY A 461 -13.14 -8.82 10.44
N GLN A 462 -14.03 -8.60 11.41
CA GLN A 462 -13.82 -8.95 12.80
C GLN A 462 -13.64 -10.47 12.98
N ALA A 463 -14.48 -11.29 12.36
CA ALA A 463 -14.42 -12.75 12.49
C ALA A 463 -13.23 -13.38 11.76
N ASN A 464 -12.85 -12.85 10.59
CA ASN A 464 -11.93 -13.55 9.68
C ASN A 464 -10.53 -12.93 9.59
N LEU A 465 -10.40 -11.63 9.88
CA LEU A 465 -9.18 -10.87 9.59
C LEU A 465 -8.53 -10.24 10.82
N THR A 466 -9.21 -10.25 11.96
CA THR A 466 -8.64 -9.85 13.26
C THR A 466 -7.40 -10.68 13.55
N ARG A 467 -6.34 -10.02 14.00
CA ARG A 467 -5.09 -10.68 14.40
C ARG A 467 -4.89 -10.43 15.90
N PRO A 468 -5.39 -11.33 16.77
CA PRO A 468 -5.22 -11.17 18.21
C PRO A 468 -3.78 -11.49 18.65
N LYS A 469 -3.49 -11.18 19.91
CA LYS A 469 -2.26 -11.59 20.61
C LYS A 469 -2.17 -13.12 20.54
N ILE A 470 -1.12 -13.67 19.94
CA ILE A 470 -0.83 -15.11 20.06
C ILE A 470 -0.42 -15.34 21.51
N GLN A 471 -1.06 -16.27 22.22
CA GLN A 471 -0.68 -16.57 23.60
C GLN A 471 0.80 -16.97 23.65
N ASN A 472 1.55 -16.37 24.59
CA ASN A 472 2.99 -16.56 24.87
C ASN A 472 4.02 -15.88 23.94
N GLU A 473 3.63 -15.08 22.95
CA GLU A 473 4.54 -14.19 22.22
C GLU A 473 3.90 -12.80 22.00
N HIS A 474 4.64 -11.72 22.22
CA HIS A 474 4.13 -10.37 21.99
C HIS A 474 4.03 -10.08 20.46
N CYS A 475 2.82 -9.72 20.01
CA CYS A 475 2.48 -9.60 18.60
C CYS A 475 2.81 -8.20 18.04
N HIS A 476 3.56 -8.17 16.94
CA HIS A 476 4.00 -6.94 16.26
C HIS A 476 3.17 -6.57 15.03
N GLU A 477 2.24 -7.43 14.61
CA GLU A 477 1.30 -7.16 13.51
C GLU A 477 -0.12 -7.44 13.99
N LYS A 478 -0.81 -6.38 14.43
CA LYS A 478 -2.16 -6.45 14.96
C LYS A 478 -3.16 -5.93 13.93
N ARG A 479 -4.40 -6.43 14.00
CA ARG A 479 -5.52 -5.93 13.19
C ARG A 479 -6.79 -5.98 14.02
N SER A 480 -7.52 -4.86 14.06
CA SER A 480 -8.78 -4.71 14.77
C SER A 480 -9.81 -3.98 13.91
N PHE A 481 -11.08 -4.25 14.15
CA PHE A 481 -12.21 -3.71 13.39
C PHE A 481 -13.19 -3.02 14.34
N PHE A 482 -13.73 -1.89 13.89
CA PHE A 482 -14.68 -1.06 14.61
C PHE A 482 -15.81 -0.69 13.67
N PHE A 483 -17.03 -0.74 14.18
CA PHE A 483 -18.20 -0.27 13.47
C PHE A 483 -18.57 1.11 13.99
N VAL A 484 -18.82 2.05 13.07
CA VAL A 484 -19.26 3.41 13.38
C VAL A 484 -20.57 3.65 12.65
N LYS A 485 -21.66 3.85 13.40
CA LYS A 485 -22.99 4.04 12.82
C LYS A 485 -23.17 5.46 12.32
N LYS A 486 -24.00 5.61 11.29
CA LYS A 486 -24.48 6.91 10.81
C LYS A 486 -25.18 7.63 11.96
N GLY A 487 -24.72 8.85 12.22
CA GLY A 487 -25.20 9.67 13.35
C GLY A 487 -24.23 9.75 14.52
N GLU A 488 -23.23 8.86 14.62
CA GLU A 488 -22.20 8.92 15.68
C GLU A 488 -21.12 9.99 15.39
N ILE A 489 -20.94 10.36 14.12
CA ILE A 489 -19.98 11.39 13.72
C ILE A 489 -20.58 12.76 13.95
N ASP A 490 -20.08 13.44 14.99
CA ASP A 490 -20.42 14.83 15.28
C ASP A 490 -19.87 15.78 14.20
N ARG A 491 -20.80 16.53 13.60
CA ARG A 491 -20.53 17.51 12.55
C ARG A 491 -20.84 18.94 12.97
N ASP A 492 -21.42 19.14 14.14
CA ASP A 492 -21.73 20.46 14.66
C ASP A 492 -20.60 20.92 15.58
N ARG A 493 -19.49 21.32 14.95
CA ARG A 493 -18.25 21.73 15.63
C ARG A 493 -17.89 23.18 15.27
N PRO A 494 -18.73 24.17 15.61
CA PRO A 494 -18.58 25.56 15.15
C PRO A 494 -17.24 26.16 15.59
N ASP A 495 -16.82 25.89 16.81
CA ASP A 495 -15.50 26.20 17.38
C ASP A 495 -14.33 25.68 16.52
N ARG A 496 -14.51 24.59 15.77
CA ARG A 496 -13.49 24.05 14.86
C ARG A 496 -13.65 24.57 13.43
N THR A 497 -14.88 24.80 12.97
CA THR A 497 -15.19 25.17 11.60
C THR A 497 -15.08 26.67 11.33
N ASP A 498 -15.29 27.50 12.35
CA ASP A 498 -15.30 28.97 12.29
C ASP A 498 -13.91 29.61 12.39
N VAL A 499 -12.96 29.04 11.67
CA VAL A 499 -11.58 29.51 11.58
C VAL A 499 -11.25 30.01 10.17
N LYS A 500 -10.20 30.84 10.05
CA LYS A 500 -9.68 31.33 8.78
C LYS A 500 -8.73 30.29 8.15
N PRO A 501 -8.78 30.08 6.82
CA PRO A 501 -7.83 29.21 6.15
C PRO A 501 -6.42 29.83 6.12
N LEU A 502 -5.41 29.00 6.38
CA LEU A 502 -4.02 29.43 6.31
C LEU A 502 -3.56 29.61 4.85
N LYS A 503 -3.01 30.78 4.52
CA LYS A 503 -2.50 31.06 3.17
C LYS A 503 -1.37 30.08 2.83
N GLY A 504 -1.43 29.49 1.64
CA GLY A 504 -0.43 28.53 1.19
C GLY A 504 -0.55 27.13 1.80
N THR A 505 -1.71 26.80 2.42
CA THR A 505 -1.98 25.47 3.01
C THR A 505 -1.48 24.31 2.14
N LEU A 506 -1.76 24.35 0.84
CA LEU A 506 -1.39 23.26 -0.08
C LEU A 506 0.13 23.01 -0.17
N GLN A 507 0.98 24.00 0.11
CA GLN A 507 2.44 23.89 0.05
C GLN A 507 3.08 23.34 1.33
N LEU A 508 2.35 23.39 2.45
CA LEU A 508 2.83 22.93 3.76
C LEU A 508 2.84 21.41 3.81
N HIS A 509 3.85 20.78 4.39
CA HIS A 509 3.81 19.32 4.62
C HIS A 509 3.92 18.93 6.10
N CYS A 510 3.97 19.91 6.99
CA CYS A 510 4.01 19.69 8.43
C CYS A 510 3.31 20.84 9.16
N VAL A 511 2.41 20.49 10.09
CA VAL A 511 1.68 21.42 10.96
C VAL A 511 1.61 20.82 12.37
N THR A 512 1.92 21.60 13.40
CA THR A 512 1.84 21.19 14.81
C THR A 512 1.18 22.28 15.65
N GLY A 513 0.50 21.89 16.72
CA GLY A 513 -0.11 22.82 17.67
C GLY A 513 0.94 23.54 18.52
N THR A 514 0.62 24.73 19.00
CA THR A 514 1.52 25.47 19.92
C THR A 514 1.23 25.21 21.39
N GLY A 515 0.15 24.49 21.71
CA GLY A 515 -0.44 24.42 23.05
C GLY A 515 -1.55 25.44 23.24
N ASP A 516 -1.42 26.62 22.60
CA ASP A 516 -2.52 27.60 22.53
C ASP A 516 -3.58 27.21 21.46
N PRO A 517 -4.89 27.29 21.79
CA PRO A 517 -5.95 27.14 20.80
C PRO A 517 -5.82 28.10 19.61
N TYR A 518 -6.11 27.59 18.42
CA TYR A 518 -6.08 28.31 17.13
C TYR A 518 -4.71 28.79 16.65
N LYS A 519 -3.64 28.51 17.38
CA LYS A 519 -2.27 28.82 16.94
C LYS A 519 -1.55 27.54 16.53
N VAL A 520 -0.88 27.60 15.39
CA VAL A 520 -0.14 26.47 14.83
C VAL A 520 1.23 26.89 14.33
N TYR A 521 2.21 26.02 14.51
CA TYR A 521 3.46 26.08 13.75
C TYR A 521 3.30 25.28 12.47
N SER A 522 3.82 25.83 11.37
CA SER A 522 3.83 25.16 10.07
C SER A 522 5.20 25.19 9.41
N ARG A 523 5.48 24.19 8.58
CA ARG A 523 6.76 24.02 7.89
C ARG A 523 6.57 23.54 6.45
N GLU A 524 7.54 23.85 5.57
CA GLU A 524 7.48 23.44 4.16
C GLU A 524 7.54 21.92 4.02
N ARG A 525 8.40 21.24 4.80
CA ARG A 525 8.60 19.79 4.76
C ARG A 525 8.72 19.20 6.17
N SER A 526 8.44 17.91 6.31
CA SER A 526 8.65 17.17 7.56
C SER A 526 10.12 16.97 7.85
N CYS A 527 10.52 16.84 9.11
CA CYS A 527 11.86 16.39 9.48
C CYS A 527 11.82 15.65 10.81
N PHE A 528 12.48 14.51 10.88
CA PHE A 528 12.66 13.71 12.10
C PHE A 528 14.15 13.43 12.36
N CYS A 529 15.04 14.39 12.03
CA CYS A 529 16.42 14.32 12.49
C CYS A 529 16.49 14.38 14.03
N PRO A 530 17.60 13.95 14.67
CA PRO A 530 17.67 13.89 16.12
C PRO A 530 17.25 15.19 16.84
N PRO A 531 17.65 16.40 16.40
CA PRO A 531 17.13 17.65 16.97
C PRO A 531 15.62 17.84 16.88
N CYS A 532 15.00 17.41 15.77
CA CYS A 532 13.54 17.50 15.61
C CYS A 532 12.79 16.49 16.48
N ILE A 533 13.40 15.36 16.82
CA ILE A 533 12.81 14.35 17.71
C ILE A 533 12.93 14.82 19.17
N THR A 534 14.11 15.27 19.58
CA THR A 534 14.36 15.67 20.98
C THR A 534 13.81 17.06 21.31
N GLY A 535 13.58 17.91 20.30
CA GLY A 535 13.25 19.32 20.49
C GLY A 535 14.44 20.17 20.94
N VAL A 536 15.66 19.63 20.86
CA VAL A 536 16.90 20.29 21.31
C VAL A 536 17.75 20.64 20.09
N ASN A 537 18.16 21.91 20.00
CA ASN A 537 18.88 22.52 18.87
C ASN A 537 18.06 22.71 17.60
N GLU A 538 18.66 23.41 16.63
CA GLU A 538 18.06 23.64 15.31
C GLU A 538 18.07 22.38 14.43
N CYS A 539 17.17 22.36 13.45
CA CYS A 539 17.04 21.25 12.53
C CYS A 539 18.30 21.09 11.65
N GLN A 540 18.88 19.89 11.61
CA GLN A 540 20.06 19.59 10.75
C GLN A 540 19.80 19.80 9.25
N HIS A 541 18.53 19.81 8.84
CA HIS A 541 18.12 19.97 7.45
C HIS A 541 17.32 21.26 7.24
N GLU A 542 17.49 22.27 8.10
CA GLU A 542 16.70 23.51 8.06
C GLU A 542 16.62 24.13 6.66
N ASP A 543 17.75 24.18 5.94
CA ASP A 543 17.82 24.69 4.57
C ASP A 543 16.84 23.98 3.63
N LEU A 544 16.63 22.67 3.81
CA LEU A 544 15.73 21.89 2.97
C LEU A 544 14.29 21.96 3.45
N VAL A 545 14.05 22.00 4.76
CA VAL A 545 12.69 21.86 5.31
C VAL A 545 12.02 23.20 5.65
N GLY A 546 12.77 24.30 5.61
CA GLY A 546 12.34 25.65 5.97
C GLY A 546 12.40 25.90 7.49
N LYS A 547 12.11 27.11 7.95
CA LYS A 547 11.91 27.40 9.39
C LYS A 547 10.47 27.15 9.80
N TRP A 548 10.24 26.89 11.10
CA TRP A 548 8.89 26.88 11.65
C TRP A 548 8.29 28.28 11.59
N LYS A 549 7.05 28.38 11.12
CA LYS A 549 6.30 29.61 11.04
C LYS A 549 5.06 29.53 11.92
N LEU A 550 4.96 30.43 12.90
CA LEU A 550 3.77 30.61 13.71
C LEU A 550 2.65 31.23 12.87
N SER A 551 1.42 30.75 13.05
CA SER A 551 0.23 31.28 12.38
C SER A 551 -1.00 31.17 13.28
N ASP A 552 -1.88 32.16 13.17
CA ASP A 552 -3.14 32.26 13.90
C ASP A 552 -4.33 31.96 12.96
N LEU A 553 -5.23 31.10 13.41
CA LEU A 553 -6.42 30.64 12.68
C LEU A 553 -7.70 31.40 13.07
N GLN A 554 -7.68 32.26 14.09
CA GLN A 554 -8.88 32.95 14.57
C GLN A 554 -9.49 33.90 13.52
N LYS A 555 -10.82 34.03 13.55
CA LYS A 555 -11.50 35.13 12.88
C LYS A 555 -11.12 36.43 13.60
N GLN A 556 -10.54 37.40 12.89
CA GLN A 556 -10.53 38.77 13.41
C GLN A 556 -11.97 39.16 13.68
N LYS A 557 -12.29 39.55 14.93
CA LYS A 557 -13.57 40.18 15.23
C LYS A 557 -13.75 41.31 14.23
N THR A 558 -14.79 41.25 13.41
CA THR A 558 -15.31 42.43 12.71
C THR A 558 -15.52 43.49 13.78
N HIS A 559 -14.89 44.65 13.62
CA HIS A 559 -15.30 45.84 14.36
C HIS A 559 -16.82 45.93 14.22
N THR A 560 -17.52 45.81 15.35
CA THR A 560 -18.90 46.23 15.48
C THR A 560 -18.93 47.70 15.09
N VAL A 561 -19.34 47.98 13.86
CA VAL A 561 -19.79 49.31 13.49
C VAL A 561 -21.19 49.41 14.08
N ASP A 562 -21.32 50.28 15.06
CA ASP A 562 -22.58 50.62 15.71
C ASP A 562 -23.65 50.99 14.68
N ASN A 563 -24.88 50.62 15.02
CA ASN A 563 -26.10 50.87 14.27
C ASN A 563 -26.25 52.33 13.80
N ALA A 564 -26.58 52.52 12.53
CA ALA A 564 -27.49 53.57 12.08
C ALA A 564 -28.23 53.07 10.83
N GLY A 565 -29.55 52.97 10.93
CA GLY A 565 -30.38 52.16 10.07
C GLY A 565 -30.67 52.69 8.66
N HIS A 566 -31.25 51.81 7.85
CA HIS A 566 -32.32 52.18 6.95
C HIS A 566 -33.22 50.99 6.66
N GLU A 567 -34.52 51.28 6.64
CA GLU A 567 -35.65 50.36 6.59
C GLU A 567 -35.84 49.68 5.21
N ASN A 568 -36.46 48.49 5.28
CA ASN A 568 -37.42 47.88 4.36
C ASN A 568 -37.14 47.82 2.86
N ARG A 569 -37.18 46.59 2.33
CA ARG A 569 -38.26 46.14 1.44
C ARG A 569 -38.32 44.61 1.35
N ASP A 570 -39.49 44.10 1.73
CA ASP A 570 -39.97 42.74 1.48
C ASP A 570 -39.99 42.41 -0.02
N ASN A 571 -39.80 41.13 -0.33
CA ASN A 571 -40.76 40.36 -1.12
C ASN A 571 -40.43 38.86 -1.00
N THR A 572 -41.22 38.20 -0.16
CA THR A 572 -41.59 36.78 -0.26
C THR A 572 -42.32 36.51 -1.57
N GLU A 573 -42.00 35.41 -2.25
CA GLU A 573 -43.01 34.63 -2.97
C GLU A 573 -42.64 33.15 -2.98
N ALA A 574 -43.62 32.37 -2.52
CA ALA A 574 -43.61 30.93 -2.39
C ALA A 574 -44.00 30.26 -3.71
N SER A 575 -43.56 29.01 -3.92
CA SER A 575 -44.43 28.02 -4.58
C SER A 575 -44.02 26.62 -4.14
N SER A 576 -44.83 26.10 -3.23
CA SER A 576 -45.09 24.67 -3.03
C SER A 576 -45.55 24.01 -4.34
N ARG A 577 -45.20 22.74 -4.53
CA ARG A 577 -45.99 21.77 -5.30
C ARG A 577 -45.76 20.38 -4.72
N GLU A 578 -46.71 19.98 -3.88
CA GLU A 578 -47.02 18.59 -3.57
C GLU A 578 -47.58 17.93 -4.84
N GLN A 579 -47.20 16.67 -5.07
CA GLN A 579 -48.06 15.71 -5.76
C GLN A 579 -47.94 14.36 -5.05
N GLN A 580 -49.03 14.05 -4.35
CA GLN A 580 -49.38 12.77 -3.76
C GLN A 580 -50.25 12.02 -4.77
N SER A 581 -49.98 10.75 -5.00
CA SER A 581 -50.94 9.81 -5.61
C SER A 581 -50.78 8.43 -4.99
N ASP A 582 -51.63 8.16 -4.01
CA ASP A 582 -52.24 6.86 -3.68
C ASP A 582 -53.03 6.36 -4.92
N LEU A 583 -53.37 5.11 -5.22
CA LEU A 583 -53.60 3.82 -4.53
C LEU A 583 -53.70 2.74 -5.65
N GLU A 584 -53.37 1.48 -5.38
CA GLU A 584 -54.36 0.39 -5.47
C GLU A 584 -53.81 -0.97 -5.01
N VAL A 585 -54.61 -1.58 -4.15
CA VAL A 585 -54.48 -2.87 -3.48
C VAL A 585 -55.12 -3.95 -4.36
N ARG A 586 -54.49 -5.12 -4.47
CA ARG A 586 -55.22 -6.38 -4.70
C ARG A 586 -54.63 -7.50 -3.86
N ASP A 587 -55.47 -7.94 -2.93
CA ASP A 587 -55.37 -9.12 -2.10
C ASP A 587 -55.80 -10.37 -2.89
N ALA A 588 -55.13 -11.51 -2.67
CA ALA A 588 -55.68 -12.84 -2.93
C ALA A 588 -54.84 -13.93 -2.22
N THR A 589 -55.36 -14.38 -1.09
CA THR A 589 -55.03 -15.61 -0.35
C THR A 589 -55.21 -16.90 -1.18
N THR A 590 -54.36 -17.91 -0.97
CA THR A 590 -54.74 -19.24 -0.40
C THR A 590 -53.56 -20.22 -0.35
N SER A 591 -53.62 -21.07 0.68
CA SER A 591 -52.65 -22.04 1.16
C SER A 591 -52.71 -23.41 0.45
N ASN A 592 -51.74 -24.27 0.81
CA ASN A 592 -51.77 -25.75 0.90
C ASN A 592 -50.76 -26.46 -0.03
N LEU A 593 -49.67 -26.99 0.54
CA LEU A 593 -49.48 -28.44 0.72
C LEU A 593 -48.18 -28.72 1.48
N GLU A 594 -48.33 -29.25 2.69
CA GLU A 594 -47.28 -29.94 3.45
C GLU A 594 -47.20 -31.42 3.04
N ASN A 595 -46.01 -32.01 3.29
CA ASN A 595 -45.74 -33.38 3.75
C ASN A 595 -44.98 -34.38 2.85
N ALA A 596 -43.85 -34.82 3.44
CA ALA A 596 -43.35 -36.18 3.63
C ALA A 596 -42.68 -36.94 2.47
N ILE A 597 -41.44 -37.42 2.70
CA ILE A 597 -41.14 -38.82 3.04
C ILE A 597 -39.67 -38.98 3.48
N ASP A 598 -39.51 -39.84 4.49
CA ASP A 598 -38.35 -40.22 5.28
C ASP A 598 -37.29 -41.14 4.61
N ALA A 599 -36.07 -41.03 5.16
CA ALA A 599 -35.13 -42.05 5.67
C ALA A 599 -34.73 -43.36 4.92
N GLN A 600 -33.40 -43.54 4.94
CA GLN A 600 -32.59 -44.78 5.18
C GLN A 600 -32.61 -45.95 4.18
N VAL A 601 -31.40 -46.46 3.82
CA VAL A 601 -30.88 -47.80 4.17
C VAL A 601 -29.52 -48.05 3.50
N GLU A 602 -28.56 -48.52 4.31
CA GLU A 602 -27.25 -49.07 3.94
C GLU A 602 -27.36 -50.37 3.15
N GLN A 603 -26.37 -50.67 2.30
CA GLN A 603 -25.93 -52.06 2.09
C GLN A 603 -24.52 -52.12 1.49
N GLY A 604 -23.65 -52.89 2.17
CA GLY A 604 -22.27 -53.11 1.82
C GLY A 604 -22.06 -54.21 0.78
N LEU A 605 -20.80 -54.34 0.34
CA LEU A 605 -20.32 -55.48 -0.44
C LEU A 605 -18.99 -55.96 0.13
N HIS A 606 -19.05 -57.13 0.77
CA HIS A 606 -17.91 -57.96 1.14
C HIS A 606 -17.27 -58.57 -0.11
N LEU A 607 -15.94 -58.57 -0.18
CA LEU A 607 -15.18 -59.65 -0.83
C LEU A 607 -13.94 -59.96 0.02
N THR A 608 -13.94 -61.20 0.50
CA THR A 608 -12.89 -61.93 1.21
C THR A 608 -11.89 -62.54 0.24
N ALA A 609 -10.58 -62.48 0.54
CA ALA A 609 -9.66 -63.61 0.46
C ALA A 609 -8.25 -63.21 0.93
N GLU A 610 -7.68 -64.09 1.73
CA GLU A 610 -6.41 -64.06 2.45
C GLU A 610 -5.19 -64.03 1.52
N THR A 611 -4.16 -63.25 1.91
CA THR A 611 -2.80 -63.79 2.12
C THR A 611 -2.08 -62.86 3.08
N ASP A 612 -2.07 -63.21 4.37
CA ASP A 612 -1.06 -62.72 5.29
C ASP A 612 0.29 -63.36 4.95
N ILE A 613 1.30 -62.53 4.74
CA ILE A 613 2.69 -62.90 5.04
C ILE A 613 3.18 -61.88 6.05
N SER A 614 3.28 -62.31 7.30
CA SER A 614 3.90 -61.58 8.38
C SER A 614 5.41 -61.85 8.46
N ILE A 615 6.12 -60.81 8.89
CA ILE A 615 7.47 -60.75 9.48
C ILE A 615 8.64 -60.55 8.51
N GLY A 616 9.15 -59.31 8.51
CA GLY A 616 10.54 -59.00 8.19
C GLY A 616 10.77 -58.17 6.92
N GLU A 617 10.74 -56.84 7.07
CA GLU A 617 11.51 -55.87 6.25
C GLU A 617 11.01 -55.50 4.82
N TYR A 618 10.40 -54.30 4.73
CA TYR A 618 10.15 -53.43 3.56
C TYR A 618 9.15 -53.90 2.47
N VAL A 619 8.07 -53.13 2.27
CA VAL A 619 7.16 -53.26 1.11
C VAL A 619 7.19 -51.99 0.25
N ALA A 620 7.38 -52.15 -1.06
CA ALA A 620 7.12 -51.10 -2.04
C ALA A 620 5.95 -51.55 -2.94
N VAL A 621 4.79 -50.89 -2.82
CA VAL A 621 3.60 -51.22 -3.61
C VAL A 621 3.50 -50.30 -4.84
N LYS A 622 3.20 -50.87 -6.01
CA LYS A 622 2.84 -50.16 -7.25
C LYS A 622 1.35 -50.35 -7.49
N LEU A 623 0.58 -49.26 -7.62
CA LEU A 623 -0.78 -49.31 -8.16
C LEU A 623 -0.76 -48.87 -9.64
N PRO A 624 -1.49 -49.56 -10.54
CA PRO A 624 -1.62 -49.15 -11.93
C PRO A 624 -2.56 -47.95 -12.03
N VAL A 625 -2.05 -46.83 -12.58
CA VAL A 625 -2.88 -45.66 -12.90
C VAL A 625 -3.49 -45.87 -14.28
N SER A 626 -4.81 -46.06 -14.35
CA SER A 626 -5.56 -45.96 -15.60
C SER A 626 -5.75 -44.47 -15.98
N GLN A 627 -5.20 -44.12 -17.14
CA GLN A 627 -5.58 -43.04 -18.08
C GLN A 627 -6.14 -41.70 -17.54
N ARG A 628 -5.31 -40.64 -17.43
CA ARG A 628 -5.06 -39.60 -18.49
C ARG A 628 -4.54 -38.26 -17.93
N LYS A 629 -3.48 -37.79 -18.60
CA LYS A 629 -2.98 -36.41 -18.84
C LYS A 629 -2.23 -35.65 -17.72
N LYS A 630 -0.93 -35.48 -18.02
CA LYS A 630 0.15 -34.63 -17.47
C LYS A 630 1.00 -35.25 -16.35
N SER A 631 2.21 -35.59 -16.79
CA SER A 631 3.36 -36.14 -16.07
C SER A 631 3.60 -35.57 -14.67
N THR A 632 3.27 -36.36 -13.66
CA THR A 632 3.91 -36.27 -12.33
C THR A 632 4.07 -37.69 -11.81
N LEU A 633 5.31 -38.18 -11.76
CA LEU A 633 5.64 -39.44 -11.07
C LEU A 633 5.50 -39.19 -9.56
N ILE A 634 4.51 -39.81 -8.94
CA ILE A 634 4.36 -39.82 -7.49
C ILE A 634 4.84 -41.18 -6.99
N VAL A 635 5.94 -41.17 -6.25
CA VAL A 635 6.40 -42.31 -5.47
C VAL A 635 6.10 -41.99 -4.01
N TYR A 636 5.20 -42.75 -3.40
CA TYR A 636 4.99 -42.71 -1.95
C TYR A 636 5.94 -43.72 -1.31
N MET A 637 6.71 -43.29 -0.31
CA MET A 637 7.38 -44.18 0.64
C MET A 637 6.84 -43.84 2.02
N ALA A 638 6.32 -44.85 2.72
CA ALA A 638 6.09 -44.77 4.16
C ALA A 638 7.43 -45.02 4.87
N LEU A 639 7.81 -44.08 5.74
CA LEU A 639 8.90 -44.23 6.71
C LEU A 639 8.22 -44.36 8.07
N VAL A 640 8.22 -45.56 8.65
CA VAL A 640 7.97 -45.75 10.08
C VAL A 640 9.33 -45.94 10.72
N CYS A 641 9.79 -44.92 11.46
CA CYS A 641 10.87 -45.09 12.42
C CYS A 641 10.20 -45.35 13.78
N MET A 642 10.32 -46.56 14.31
CA MET A 642 10.24 -46.77 15.75
C MET A 642 11.65 -46.51 16.32
N ILE A 643 11.77 -45.49 17.17
CA ILE A 643 12.76 -45.46 18.25
C ILE A 643 11.94 -45.72 19.52
N PHE A 644 12.26 -46.83 20.19
CA PHE A 644 12.20 -46.91 21.65
C PHE A 644 13.48 -46.29 22.20
#